data_AF-A0A956RSV9-F1
#
_entry.id   AF-A0A956RSV9-F1
#
_cell.length_a   1.000
_cell.length_b   1.000
_cell.length_c   1.000
_cell.angle_alpha   90.00
_cell.angle_beta   90.00
_cell.angle_gamma   90.00
#
_symmetry.space_group_name_H-M   'P 1'
#
loop_
_entity.id
_entity.type
_entity.pdbx_description
1 polymer ?
#
loop_
_entity_poly.entity_id
_entity_poly.type
_entity_poly.pdbx_seq_one_letter_code
_entity_poly.pdbx_strand_id
1 'polypeptide(L)'
;MKTTTTWGKLTTALIPFALFVAYGAATTSSYATDSLKVTVNNPVIDTSLTINGVTGSFPFSVLTTISVTDSAGNAVTGLADTTDWLGANDTAMNGQLIKDIWQPLFEYHKENPQYPDNPNIYTQKPDMKILEVQRNEQLSSSVMMVMDLSYSMRASIEPVRAATKLFVDSLEQGQRSGLIQFAGEITKVVDFTTNKDELYKAIDEGQASGGTPLADALGLAIQMLKEEATARHIVVAYTDGHEIDSKIYTISMVIDSAKAYNIPIYMIGLGSDIRPDTLQRIATETGGEYLPSGSAADMAAIYSRLSQVIKNYYVLKYTSPDPYYNNSYRILEVNINNNSRHGRGTGQYYVKGPGATDVSLTLTSTTADTAMEGGLVYNAAYEDSLIDYSIVIFNNGPIVANSIRITHELPIETDYVGSSVQPESLEDNILAWHIQSLQPGQAKVYNVRSKVRMDVPIGTKDLVATASMVASNDTLSTNNSATNIVKYLGTYPRYDGSLTMPFVTPGIFSAGGFEFGRVGQHESYSYSLVIRNKGNRAIKNAKLTNWIPDSVRIDSISTEPASSINAELNWNLPDIPALDSLIINVKAHLADNMPVGSHPLPHRAQLDISADEVPADNTAEETIYAVILRENNDLAITLSSRTDTTVAGRNAVKADDIYTYTFNVSNNGAGAADNVVVRQNLPAYVVFVQDGLNGLTTNNWQIGTLQSGQTKSINVAVKVAHEVPENIQELIGSVEITSPLDTVAWNNTAMDTIAFITVQEEVVFNYDLAIETEVITDTTVSIEGTVQPASRIGSVYLYKLSITNNGPGVAENIRVLDNLPEEVFLYQLSKKTIESTQADLVWDIDSLSSGQIEEISFYARVSDNIRQTPFALVNQAEVVSARDTVATNNVSTSTVYAVHSSGYSSDIAVENFVHGSSFVFADNDTTWFAEGNSNYSYSIVIKNSSDAFADSVFVTEHLPQGATPVESSFSTQPRTATSTTLQWVFEAIEPHGSRIIQFNMFIPAPVSNDIRTFTHVANAGAANELERYAGNNEDSAVIYSIVEVPEPEIAISPESVLVGDSVQVRVRTSIELKSWDLRIYTADNQVDDTYADAFISSTMLQPGVWLDITPLYRNVRLFTLAKEEIIRFELVTVDYLYNTKRVSADLTVKARNDMVLERNVFRAGREDRIGINFQLSSNREVRLDLYDLSGTLITTIEEGPYSAGRNTYFWDGYTSSGQKVGSGVYLVTLRSGEYTSWKKMVVVQ
;
A
#
# COMPACT_ATOMS: atom_id res chain seq x y z
N MET A 1 -34.88 -43.53 -60.14
CA MET A 1 -35.06 -42.80 -58.87
C MET A 1 -34.85 -43.80 -57.73
N LYS A 2 -33.84 -43.74 -56.87
CA LYS A 2 -32.60 -42.92 -56.80
C LYS A 2 -31.60 -43.72 -55.91
N THR A 3 -30.79 -44.60 -56.52
CA THR A 3 -29.29 -44.62 -56.59
C THR A 3 -28.48 -43.94 -55.45
N THR A 4 -27.31 -44.37 -54.93
CA THR A 4 -26.31 -45.42 -55.23
C THR A 4 -25.08 -45.31 -54.26
N THR A 5 -24.53 -46.44 -53.79
CA THR A 5 -23.12 -46.94 -53.84
C THR A 5 -21.87 -46.31 -53.13
N THR A 6 -21.06 -47.22 -52.52
CA THR A 6 -19.58 -47.51 -52.59
C THR A 6 -18.46 -46.77 -51.80
N TRP A 7 -17.65 -47.59 -51.10
CA TRP A 7 -16.18 -47.86 -51.15
C TRP A 7 -15.15 -46.75 -51.51
N GLY A 8 -13.98 -46.78 -50.82
CA GLY A 8 -12.68 -46.93 -51.52
C GLY A 8 -11.53 -45.96 -51.19
N LYS A 9 -10.39 -46.56 -50.83
CA LYS A 9 -8.98 -46.09 -50.76
C LYS A 9 -8.51 -45.05 -51.80
N LEU A 10 -7.38 -44.39 -51.45
CA LEU A 10 -6.24 -43.83 -52.25
C LEU A 10 -5.97 -42.36 -51.84
N THR A 11 -4.79 -41.72 -51.78
CA THR A 11 -3.33 -41.98 -51.80
C THR A 11 -2.66 -40.59 -51.72
N THR A 12 -1.44 -40.47 -51.13
CA THR A 12 -0.35 -39.46 -51.44
C THR A 12 -0.68 -37.94 -51.42
N ALA A 13 0.16 -36.97 -51.08
CA ALA A 13 1.55 -36.82 -50.66
C ALA A 13 1.78 -35.32 -50.33
N LEU A 14 2.95 -35.01 -49.73
CA LEU A 14 3.72 -33.76 -49.78
C LEU A 14 3.42 -32.57 -48.81
N ILE A 15 4.48 -32.27 -48.06
CA ILE A 15 4.95 -31.15 -47.20
C ILE A 15 5.12 -29.82 -48.03
N PRO A 16 5.39 -28.56 -47.54
CA PRO A 16 5.52 -27.91 -46.19
C PRO A 16 4.90 -26.47 -45.97
N PHE A 17 5.15 -25.89 -44.77
CA PHE A 17 5.28 -24.44 -44.37
C PHE A 17 3.99 -23.56 -44.41
N ALA A 18 3.62 -22.66 -43.48
CA ALA A 18 4.31 -21.95 -42.38
C ALA A 18 3.32 -21.40 -41.31
N LEU A 19 3.86 -21.14 -40.11
CA LEU A 19 3.56 -20.12 -39.08
C LEU A 19 2.14 -19.55 -38.78
N PHE A 20 1.76 -19.74 -37.50
CA PHE A 20 1.25 -18.77 -36.48
C PHE A 20 -0.24 -18.36 -36.32
N VAL A 21 -0.66 -18.54 -35.05
CA VAL A 21 -1.66 -17.85 -34.20
C VAL A 21 -3.13 -18.34 -34.14
N ALA A 22 -3.49 -18.75 -32.91
CA ALA A 22 -4.75 -18.59 -32.16
C ALA A 22 -5.88 -19.65 -32.19
N TYR A 23 -6.06 -20.20 -30.98
CA TYR A 23 -7.31 -20.53 -30.27
C TYR A 23 -8.15 -21.75 -30.69
N GLY A 24 -8.16 -22.75 -29.80
CA GLY A 24 -9.42 -23.28 -29.27
C GLY A 24 -9.75 -24.75 -29.54
N ALA A 25 -9.64 -25.53 -28.46
CA ALA A 25 -10.46 -26.69 -28.08
C ALA A 25 -9.90 -28.11 -28.32
N ALA A 26 -9.39 -28.64 -27.19
CA ALA A 26 -9.52 -29.99 -26.65
C ALA A 26 -9.74 -31.19 -27.59
N THR A 27 -8.84 -32.18 -27.47
CA THR A 27 -9.24 -33.53 -27.01
C THR A 27 -8.07 -34.22 -26.30
N THR A 28 -8.42 -34.80 -25.17
CA THR A 28 -7.66 -35.56 -24.19
C THR A 28 -7.17 -36.91 -24.71
N SER A 29 -5.94 -37.30 -24.34
CA SER A 29 -5.64 -38.67 -23.92
C SER A 29 -4.73 -38.65 -22.69
N SER A 30 -5.36 -38.57 -21.53
CA SER A 30 -4.85 -38.93 -20.20
C SER A 30 -4.63 -40.43 -20.07
N TYR A 31 -3.56 -40.85 -19.39
CA TYR A 31 -3.52 -41.85 -18.30
C TYR A 31 -2.07 -41.78 -17.74
N ALA A 32 -1.78 -40.85 -16.83
CA ALA A 32 -1.89 -40.93 -15.35
C ALA A 32 -0.65 -41.63 -14.71
N THR A 33 0.11 -41.02 -13.80
CA THR A 33 -0.30 -40.68 -12.43
C THR A 33 0.78 -39.85 -11.70
N ASP A 34 0.58 -38.55 -11.44
CA ASP A 34 1.40 -37.82 -10.45
C ASP A 34 0.66 -37.84 -9.12
N SER A 35 0.85 -38.90 -8.35
CA SER A 35 0.33 -39.00 -6.98
C SER A 35 1.01 -38.02 -6.02
N LEU A 36 2.16 -37.45 -6.42
CA LEU A 36 2.98 -36.54 -5.63
C LEU A 36 3.29 -35.26 -6.41
N LYS A 37 3.12 -34.10 -5.78
CA LYS A 37 3.59 -32.79 -6.25
C LYS A 37 4.96 -32.52 -5.64
N VAL A 38 5.97 -32.28 -6.48
CA VAL A 38 7.34 -31.97 -6.05
C VAL A 38 7.62 -30.51 -6.38
N THR A 39 7.83 -29.69 -5.35
CA THR A 39 8.26 -28.31 -5.52
C THR A 39 9.77 -28.22 -5.26
N VAL A 40 10.52 -27.77 -6.27
CA VAL A 40 11.96 -27.54 -6.18
C VAL A 40 12.20 -26.08 -5.81
N ASN A 41 12.66 -25.85 -4.60
CA ASN A 41 12.88 -24.53 -4.02
C ASN A 41 14.38 -24.18 -4.10
N ASN A 42 14.67 -23.17 -4.93
CA ASN A 42 15.94 -22.46 -5.14
C ASN A 42 17.23 -23.26 -4.90
N PRO A 43 17.81 -23.81 -5.97
CA PRO A 43 19.18 -24.31 -5.96
C PRO A 43 20.20 -23.16 -5.77
N VAL A 44 21.06 -23.27 -4.77
CA VAL A 44 22.03 -22.28 -4.30
C VAL A 44 23.47 -22.72 -4.59
N ILE A 45 24.30 -21.75 -5.00
CA ILE A 45 25.65 -21.93 -5.58
C ILE A 45 26.76 -21.33 -4.68
N ASP A 46 26.37 -20.55 -3.66
CA ASP A 46 27.27 -19.75 -2.84
C ASP A 46 28.23 -20.60 -1.99
N THR A 47 29.52 -20.29 -2.07
CA THR A 47 30.63 -20.93 -1.33
C THR A 47 30.62 -20.70 0.18
N SER A 48 29.83 -19.73 0.65
CA SER A 48 29.71 -19.38 2.07
C SER A 48 28.47 -20.00 2.74
N LEU A 49 27.45 -20.34 1.96
CA LEU A 49 26.18 -20.80 2.50
C LEU A 49 26.25 -22.28 2.87
N THR A 50 26.01 -22.56 4.14
CA THR A 50 26.02 -23.91 4.69
C THR A 50 24.60 -24.29 5.08
N ILE A 51 24.02 -25.30 4.43
CA ILE A 51 22.72 -25.87 4.81
C ILE A 51 23.01 -27.16 5.58
N ASN A 52 22.65 -27.21 6.87
CA ASN A 52 22.87 -28.38 7.74
C ASN A 52 24.34 -28.84 7.91
N GLY A 53 25.28 -27.90 7.99
CA GLY A 53 26.72 -28.25 8.05
C GLY A 53 27.30 -28.70 6.71
N VAL A 54 26.46 -28.77 5.66
CA VAL A 54 26.87 -29.06 4.30
C VAL A 54 27.11 -27.75 3.58
N THR A 55 28.38 -27.44 3.31
CA THR A 55 28.76 -26.28 2.49
C THR A 55 28.64 -26.66 1.02
N GLY A 56 27.86 -25.86 0.28
CA GLY A 56 27.85 -25.89 -1.16
C GLY A 56 29.04 -25.10 -1.70
N SER A 57 29.62 -25.54 -2.78
CA SER A 57 30.62 -24.74 -3.50
C SER A 57 30.55 -25.12 -4.95
N PHE A 58 30.26 -24.18 -5.84
CA PHE A 58 30.45 -24.43 -7.25
C PHE A 58 31.96 -24.47 -7.57
N PRO A 59 32.44 -25.29 -8.51
CA PRO A 59 31.73 -26.22 -9.41
C PRO A 59 31.36 -27.59 -8.81
N PHE A 60 31.52 -27.81 -7.50
CA PHE A 60 31.48 -29.14 -6.89
C PHE A 60 30.12 -29.58 -6.33
N SER A 61 29.42 -28.74 -5.59
CA SER A 61 28.17 -29.09 -4.89
C SER A 61 27.21 -27.93 -4.86
N VAL A 62 26.05 -28.11 -5.50
CA VAL A 62 24.89 -27.22 -5.47
C VAL A 62 23.90 -27.78 -4.45
N LEU A 63 23.31 -26.90 -3.64
CA LEU A 63 22.31 -27.27 -2.64
C LEU A 63 20.95 -26.77 -3.08
N THR A 64 19.89 -27.57 -2.96
CA THR A 64 18.52 -27.09 -3.17
C THR A 64 17.62 -27.68 -2.10
N THR A 65 16.50 -27.03 -1.82
CA THR A 65 15.47 -27.61 -0.97
C THR A 65 14.32 -28.10 -1.83
N ILE A 66 13.73 -29.23 -1.47
CA ILE A 66 12.53 -29.74 -2.15
C ILE A 66 11.44 -30.00 -1.11
N SER A 67 10.21 -29.61 -1.45
CA SER A 67 9.02 -29.97 -0.68
C SER A 67 8.21 -30.96 -1.51
N VAL A 68 7.80 -32.06 -0.88
CA VAL A 68 7.00 -33.09 -1.56
C VAL A 68 5.65 -33.20 -0.87
N THR A 69 4.59 -33.06 -1.64
CA THR A 69 3.22 -33.19 -1.16
C THR A 69 2.45 -34.23 -1.97
N ASP A 70 1.39 -34.80 -1.41
CA ASP A 70 0.46 -35.66 -2.16
C ASP A 70 -0.50 -34.83 -3.02
N SER A 71 -1.38 -35.49 -3.78
CA SER A 71 -2.40 -34.83 -4.60
C SER A 71 -3.42 -33.99 -3.80
N ALA A 72 -3.51 -34.17 -2.49
CA ALA A 72 -4.32 -33.35 -1.58
C ALA A 72 -3.51 -32.19 -0.95
N GLY A 73 -2.20 -32.14 -1.18
CA GLY A 73 -1.28 -31.12 -0.68
C GLY A 73 -0.68 -31.43 0.70
N ASN A 74 -0.87 -32.64 1.24
CA ASN A 74 -0.25 -33.03 2.51
C ASN A 74 1.23 -33.34 2.33
N ALA A 75 2.07 -32.93 3.27
CA ALA A 75 3.51 -33.22 3.21
C ALA A 75 3.78 -34.73 3.26
N VAL A 76 4.59 -35.23 2.32
CA VAL A 76 4.98 -36.64 2.25
C VAL A 76 6.35 -36.82 2.90
N THR A 77 6.34 -37.48 4.06
CA THR A 77 7.52 -37.77 4.88
C THR A 77 8.14 -39.12 4.52
N GLY A 78 9.43 -39.33 4.82
CA GLY A 78 10.12 -40.62 4.66
C GLY A 78 10.74 -40.85 3.28
N LEU A 79 10.64 -39.91 2.35
CA LEU A 79 11.29 -40.00 1.03
C LEU A 79 12.81 -39.77 1.08
N ALA A 80 13.43 -39.62 2.24
CA ALA A 80 14.89 -39.53 2.38
C ALA A 80 15.50 -40.80 2.99
N ASP A 81 14.69 -41.85 3.20
CA ASP A 81 15.25 -43.12 3.68
C ASP A 81 16.14 -43.72 2.59
N THR A 82 17.45 -43.60 2.76
CA THR A 82 18.45 -44.05 1.78
C THR A 82 18.32 -45.53 1.40
N THR A 83 17.59 -46.35 2.19
CA THR A 83 17.29 -47.74 1.84
C THR A 83 16.29 -47.89 0.69
N ASP A 84 15.51 -46.85 0.37
CA ASP A 84 14.49 -46.87 -0.68
C ASP A 84 14.99 -46.29 -2.02
N TRP A 85 16.14 -45.59 -2.04
CA TRP A 85 16.68 -44.94 -3.25
C TRP A 85 17.83 -45.72 -3.91
N LEU A 86 18.40 -46.68 -3.20
CA LEU A 86 19.44 -47.56 -3.70
C LEU A 86 19.12 -48.96 -3.20
N GLY A 87 18.79 -49.88 -4.10
CA GLY A 87 18.65 -51.28 -3.72
C GLY A 87 19.98 -51.75 -3.16
N ALA A 88 19.98 -52.43 -2.00
CA ALA A 88 21.20 -52.94 -1.34
C ALA A 88 22.05 -53.90 -2.22
N ASN A 89 21.57 -54.23 -3.43
CA ASN A 89 22.15 -55.13 -4.40
C ASN A 89 22.43 -54.50 -5.77
N ASP A 90 22.28 -53.18 -5.94
CA ASP A 90 22.54 -52.54 -7.23
C ASP A 90 24.05 -52.49 -7.53
N THR A 91 24.40 -53.00 -8.70
CA THR A 91 25.78 -53.09 -9.22
C THR A 91 26.03 -52.03 -10.28
N ALA A 92 27.17 -51.34 -10.21
CA ALA A 92 27.64 -50.43 -11.26
C ALA A 92 27.90 -51.19 -12.58
N MET A 93 28.03 -50.48 -13.70
CA MET A 93 28.29 -51.08 -15.03
C MET A 93 29.54 -51.99 -15.10
N ASN A 94 30.43 -51.92 -14.11
CA ASN A 94 31.59 -52.79 -13.96
C ASN A 94 31.35 -54.03 -13.06
N GLY A 95 30.10 -54.26 -12.61
CA GLY A 95 29.69 -55.43 -11.84
C GLY A 95 29.97 -55.37 -10.33
N GLN A 96 30.48 -54.26 -9.80
CA GLN A 96 30.72 -54.10 -8.36
C GLN A 96 29.49 -53.51 -7.65
N LEU A 97 29.22 -53.98 -6.43
CA LEU A 97 28.13 -53.45 -5.61
C LEU A 97 28.46 -52.00 -5.22
N ILE A 98 27.51 -51.11 -5.42
CA ILE A 98 27.69 -49.67 -5.19
C ILE A 98 28.17 -49.38 -3.75
N LYS A 99 27.71 -50.15 -2.76
CA LYS A 99 28.14 -50.03 -1.34
C LYS A 99 29.65 -50.25 -1.12
N ASP A 100 30.29 -51.07 -1.96
CA ASP A 100 31.71 -51.43 -1.83
C ASP A 100 32.62 -50.37 -2.51
N ILE A 101 32.04 -49.43 -3.26
CA ILE A 101 32.74 -48.34 -3.94
C ILE A 101 32.84 -47.10 -3.04
N TRP A 102 31.85 -46.86 -2.18
CA TRP A 102 31.74 -45.62 -1.39
C TRP A 102 32.42 -45.69 -0.01
N GLN A 103 32.42 -46.85 0.65
CA GLN A 103 33.05 -47.01 1.97
C GLN A 103 34.57 -46.71 1.96
N PRO A 104 35.37 -47.16 0.96
CA PRO A 104 36.81 -46.88 0.93
C PRO A 104 37.13 -45.41 0.61
N LEU A 105 36.25 -44.72 -0.13
CA LEU A 105 36.45 -43.32 -0.51
C LEU A 105 36.26 -42.36 0.67
N PHE A 106 35.29 -42.69 1.54
CA PHE A 106 35.01 -41.99 2.79
C PHE A 106 36.14 -42.19 3.82
N GLU A 107 36.69 -43.41 3.92
CA GLU A 107 37.85 -43.68 4.79
C GLU A 107 39.15 -43.07 4.26
N TYR A 108 39.36 -43.04 2.94
CA TYR A 108 40.53 -42.42 2.32
C TYR A 108 40.61 -40.89 2.50
N HIS A 109 39.46 -40.18 2.48
CA HIS A 109 39.41 -38.72 2.70
C HIS A 109 39.55 -38.33 4.17
N LYS A 110 39.17 -39.22 5.09
CA LYS A 110 39.37 -39.04 6.54
C LYS A 110 40.85 -39.13 6.94
N GLU A 111 41.67 -39.81 6.15
CA GLU A 111 43.08 -40.10 6.48
C GLU A 111 44.13 -39.27 5.73
N ASN A 112 43.78 -38.48 4.70
CA ASN A 112 44.75 -37.69 3.91
C ASN A 112 44.32 -36.23 3.65
N PRO A 113 44.69 -35.26 4.51
CA PRO A 113 44.30 -33.85 4.40
C PRO A 113 45.21 -32.98 3.49
N GLN A 114 46.03 -33.57 2.63
CA GLN A 114 46.86 -32.83 1.67
C GLN A 114 46.94 -33.57 0.34
N TYR A 115 46.23 -33.11 -0.70
CA TYR A 115 46.63 -33.11 -2.12
C TYR A 115 45.53 -32.45 -2.98
N PRO A 116 45.82 -31.39 -3.75
CA PRO A 116 45.11 -31.06 -4.98
C PRO A 116 45.84 -31.65 -6.21
N ASP A 117 45.18 -31.51 -7.36
CA ASP A 117 45.54 -31.85 -8.74
C ASP A 117 45.22 -33.27 -9.21
N ASN A 118 44.00 -33.43 -9.77
CA ASN A 118 43.70 -34.50 -10.71
C ASN A 118 43.62 -33.93 -12.14
N PRO A 119 44.54 -34.29 -13.05
CA PRO A 119 44.64 -33.74 -14.41
C PRO A 119 43.59 -34.25 -15.42
N ASN A 120 42.40 -34.70 -14.96
CA ASN A 120 41.47 -35.41 -15.83
C ASN A 120 40.00 -35.00 -15.70
N ILE A 121 39.74 -33.69 -15.66
CA ILE A 121 38.37 -33.13 -15.68
C ILE A 121 37.79 -33.00 -17.11
N TYR A 122 38.60 -33.16 -18.17
CA TYR A 122 38.14 -32.88 -19.54
C TYR A 122 37.71 -34.08 -20.39
N THR A 123 37.70 -35.32 -19.86
CA THR A 123 37.40 -36.52 -20.68
C THR A 123 36.22 -37.37 -20.20
N GLN A 124 35.46 -36.95 -19.19
CA GLN A 124 34.22 -37.64 -18.80
C GLN A 124 33.05 -36.66 -18.90
N LYS A 125 32.04 -37.02 -19.70
CA LYS A 125 30.72 -36.40 -19.60
C LYS A 125 30.29 -36.49 -18.12
N PRO A 126 30.05 -35.38 -17.41
CA PRO A 126 29.64 -35.49 -16.02
C PRO A 126 28.19 -35.96 -15.99
N ASP A 127 27.95 -37.20 -15.58
CA ASP A 127 26.62 -37.65 -15.21
C ASP A 127 26.22 -36.96 -13.89
N MET A 128 24.99 -36.45 -13.80
CA MET A 128 24.45 -35.82 -12.59
C MET A 128 24.48 -36.82 -11.42
N LYS A 129 25.21 -36.50 -10.35
CA LYS A 129 25.26 -37.31 -9.12
C LYS A 129 24.52 -36.61 -7.99
N ILE A 130 23.47 -37.27 -7.48
CA ILE A 130 22.87 -36.94 -6.20
C ILE A 130 23.83 -37.42 -5.12
N LEU A 131 24.31 -36.49 -4.29
CA LEU A 131 25.29 -36.76 -3.25
C LEU A 131 24.60 -37.08 -1.92
N GLU A 132 23.49 -36.40 -1.62
CA GLU A 132 22.78 -36.57 -0.35
C GLU A 132 21.34 -36.02 -0.41
N VAL A 133 20.41 -36.68 0.28
CA VAL A 133 19.06 -36.20 0.55
C VAL A 133 18.81 -36.32 2.06
N GLN A 134 18.57 -35.20 2.75
CA GLN A 134 18.22 -35.20 4.16
C GLN A 134 16.86 -34.56 4.40
N ARG A 135 15.99 -35.21 5.17
CA ARG A 135 14.78 -34.57 5.72
C ARG A 135 15.18 -33.71 6.92
N ASN A 136 14.67 -32.49 6.99
CA ASN A 136 14.94 -31.59 8.10
C ASN A 136 13.66 -31.11 8.77
N GLU A 137 13.65 -31.14 10.10
CA GLU A 137 12.54 -30.68 10.95
C GLU A 137 12.97 -29.54 11.91
N GLN A 138 14.22 -29.06 11.89
CA GLN A 138 14.80 -28.30 13.02
C GLN A 138 15.46 -26.92 12.70
N LEU A 139 15.26 -26.29 11.54
CA LEU A 139 15.88 -24.96 11.28
C LEU A 139 15.02 -23.77 11.70
N SER A 140 15.71 -22.75 12.24
CA SER A 140 15.17 -21.40 12.46
C SER A 140 14.80 -20.76 11.13
N SER A 141 13.50 -20.53 10.91
CA SER A 141 12.98 -19.76 9.77
C SER A 141 12.47 -18.42 10.29
N SER A 142 12.83 -17.32 9.63
CA SER A 142 12.18 -16.02 9.87
C SER A 142 10.97 -15.90 8.94
N VAL A 143 9.80 -15.65 9.54
CA VAL A 143 8.55 -15.51 8.80
C VAL A 143 8.05 -14.07 8.93
N MET A 144 7.79 -13.42 7.80
CA MET A 144 7.12 -12.13 7.79
C MET A 144 5.63 -12.32 7.50
N MET A 145 4.78 -11.88 8.42
CA MET A 145 3.33 -11.87 8.24
C MET A 145 2.93 -10.50 7.69
N VAL A 146 2.11 -10.48 6.63
CA VAL A 146 1.64 -9.24 5.99
C VAL A 146 0.12 -9.24 6.00
N MET A 147 -0.50 -8.31 6.73
CA MET A 147 -1.94 -8.25 6.95
C MET A 147 -2.56 -7.03 6.28
N ASP A 148 -3.52 -7.28 5.40
CA ASP A 148 -4.38 -6.27 4.80
C ASP A 148 -5.53 -5.88 5.75
N LEU A 149 -5.57 -4.60 6.10
CA LEU A 149 -6.62 -3.96 6.90
C LEU A 149 -7.37 -2.89 6.09
N SER A 150 -7.39 -3.01 4.77
CA SER A 150 -8.14 -2.12 3.88
C SER A 150 -9.65 -2.14 4.16
N TYR A 151 -10.38 -1.13 3.66
CA TYR A 151 -11.82 -1.02 3.88
C TYR A 151 -12.60 -2.24 3.35
N SER A 152 -12.18 -2.84 2.24
CA SER A 152 -12.80 -4.05 1.66
C SER A 152 -12.64 -5.28 2.56
N MET A 153 -11.62 -5.29 3.43
CA MET A 153 -11.38 -6.35 4.40
C MET A 153 -12.24 -6.25 5.67
N ARG A 154 -13.07 -5.22 5.85
CA ARG A 154 -13.86 -4.97 7.09
C ARG A 154 -14.66 -6.18 7.58
N ALA A 155 -15.27 -6.95 6.67
CA ALA A 155 -16.05 -8.15 7.03
C ALA A 155 -15.16 -9.37 7.38
N SER A 156 -13.88 -9.33 7.00
CA SER A 156 -12.91 -10.42 7.11
C SER A 156 -11.84 -10.19 8.19
N ILE A 157 -11.74 -8.99 8.80
CA ILE A 157 -10.69 -8.65 9.77
C ILE A 157 -10.66 -9.61 10.97
N GLU A 158 -11.79 -9.86 11.61
CA GLU A 158 -11.84 -10.76 12.78
C GLU A 158 -11.41 -12.19 12.42
N PRO A 159 -11.87 -12.77 11.28
CA PRO A 159 -11.28 -13.96 10.72
C PRO A 159 -9.77 -13.87 10.51
N VAL A 160 -9.24 -12.82 9.84
CA VAL A 160 -7.80 -12.66 9.58
C VAL A 160 -7.03 -12.65 10.90
N ARG A 161 -7.45 -11.85 11.88
CA ARG A 161 -6.82 -11.76 13.20
C ARG A 161 -6.76 -13.10 13.91
N ALA A 162 -7.91 -13.77 14.05
CA ALA A 162 -7.97 -15.08 14.68
C ALA A 162 -7.02 -16.07 13.99
N ALA A 163 -6.95 -15.98 12.66
CA ALA A 163 -6.20 -16.87 11.82
C ALA A 163 -4.67 -16.57 11.94
N THR A 164 -4.23 -15.31 11.91
CA THR A 164 -2.83 -14.92 12.15
C THR A 164 -2.38 -15.29 13.57
N LYS A 165 -3.25 -15.17 14.58
CA LYS A 165 -2.94 -15.61 15.95
C LYS A 165 -2.70 -17.12 16.05
N LEU A 166 -3.52 -17.92 15.37
CA LEU A 166 -3.30 -19.38 15.28
C LEU A 166 -1.97 -19.73 14.58
N PHE A 167 -1.54 -18.92 13.61
CA PHE A 167 -0.21 -19.08 13.03
C PHE A 167 0.90 -18.78 14.05
N VAL A 168 0.79 -17.68 14.81
CA VAL A 168 1.71 -17.34 15.91
C VAL A 168 1.75 -18.44 16.97
N ASP A 169 0.62 -19.06 17.30
CA ASP A 169 0.55 -20.22 18.20
C ASP A 169 1.42 -21.39 17.67
N SER A 170 1.42 -21.62 16.36
CA SER A 170 2.13 -22.72 15.71
C SER A 170 3.65 -22.54 15.61
N LEU A 171 4.15 -21.32 15.85
CA LEU A 171 5.59 -21.02 15.85
C LEU A 171 6.30 -21.76 16.99
N GLU A 172 7.45 -22.36 16.69
CA GLU A 172 8.24 -23.10 17.68
C GLU A 172 9.06 -22.17 18.58
N GLN A 173 9.56 -22.71 19.69
CA GLN A 173 10.35 -21.95 20.64
C GLN A 173 11.67 -21.48 20.01
N GLY A 174 11.88 -20.16 19.93
CA GLY A 174 13.06 -19.56 19.30
C GLY A 174 12.89 -19.21 17.81
N GLN A 175 11.74 -19.51 17.21
CA GLN A 175 11.42 -19.06 15.86
C GLN A 175 11.09 -17.55 15.87
N ARG A 176 11.69 -16.81 14.93
CA ARG A 176 11.50 -15.35 14.79
C ARG A 176 10.39 -15.06 13.78
N SER A 177 9.55 -14.09 14.10
CA SER A 177 8.50 -13.64 13.18
C SER A 177 8.33 -12.13 13.29
N GLY A 178 8.07 -11.49 12.14
CA GLY A 178 7.67 -10.08 12.07
C GLY A 178 6.22 -9.94 11.60
N LEU A 179 5.68 -8.72 11.71
CA LEU A 179 4.34 -8.37 11.25
C LEU A 179 4.34 -7.02 10.55
N ILE A 180 3.70 -6.95 9.38
CA ILE A 180 3.40 -5.71 8.67
C ILE A 180 1.87 -5.61 8.51
N GLN A 181 1.30 -4.45 8.81
CA GLN A 181 -0.10 -4.12 8.57
C GLN A 181 -0.22 -2.92 7.64
N PHE A 182 -1.24 -2.90 6.79
CA PHE A 182 -1.45 -1.80 5.86
C PHE A 182 -2.94 -1.52 5.62
N ALA A 183 -3.26 -0.25 5.32
CA ALA A 183 -4.60 0.31 5.15
C ALA A 183 -4.50 1.71 4.49
N GLY A 184 -4.40 1.76 3.15
CA GLY A 184 -4.09 2.96 2.35
C GLY A 184 -2.62 3.36 2.35
N GLU A 185 -1.91 3.05 3.44
CA GLU A 185 -0.46 3.12 3.61
C GLU A 185 0.01 2.01 4.57
N ILE A 186 1.31 1.87 4.80
CA ILE A 186 1.84 0.96 5.83
C ILE A 186 1.53 1.56 7.21
N THR A 187 0.59 0.96 7.92
CA THR A 187 0.10 1.49 9.21
C THR A 187 0.88 0.95 10.39
N LYS A 188 1.52 -0.22 10.26
CA LYS A 188 2.33 -0.80 11.33
C LYS A 188 3.40 -1.74 10.83
N VAL A 189 4.56 -1.69 11.49
CA VAL A 189 5.66 -2.63 11.31
C VAL A 189 6.13 -3.10 12.69
N VAL A 190 6.19 -4.41 12.87
CA VAL A 190 6.82 -5.06 14.03
C VAL A 190 8.01 -5.84 13.50
N ASP A 191 9.20 -5.49 14.02
CA ASP A 191 10.44 -6.18 13.71
C ASP A 191 10.42 -7.66 14.15
N PHE A 192 11.38 -8.43 13.66
CA PHE A 192 11.50 -9.85 13.98
C PHE A 192 11.72 -10.09 15.47
N THR A 193 10.72 -10.69 16.10
CA THR A 193 10.69 -11.00 17.53
C THR A 193 10.43 -12.49 17.75
N THR A 194 10.91 -13.02 18.87
CA THR A 194 10.49 -14.33 19.39
C THR A 194 9.37 -14.20 20.43
N ASN A 195 8.97 -12.97 20.77
CA ASN A 195 7.95 -12.69 21.76
C ASN A 195 6.55 -12.78 21.13
N LYS A 196 5.82 -13.85 21.44
CA LYS A 196 4.46 -14.05 20.93
C LYS A 196 3.47 -12.99 21.43
N ASP A 197 3.64 -12.47 22.65
CA ASP A 197 2.74 -11.48 23.23
C ASP A 197 2.79 -10.14 22.48
N GLU A 198 3.97 -9.76 22.00
CA GLU A 198 4.18 -8.58 21.16
C GLU A 198 3.44 -8.72 19.82
N LEU A 199 3.52 -9.91 19.21
CA LEU A 199 2.80 -10.22 17.98
C LEU A 199 1.28 -10.26 18.21
N TYR A 200 0.79 -10.87 19.29
CA TYR A 200 -0.65 -10.87 19.61
C TYR A 200 -1.20 -9.46 19.77
N LYS A 201 -0.51 -8.63 20.54
CA LYS A 201 -0.89 -7.23 20.75
C LYS A 201 -0.93 -6.49 19.43
N ALA A 202 0.08 -6.70 18.57
CA ALA A 202 0.11 -6.04 17.28
C ALA A 202 -0.99 -6.50 16.32
N ILE A 203 -1.34 -7.79 16.32
CA ILE A 203 -2.45 -8.34 15.52
C ILE A 203 -3.81 -7.75 15.94
N ASP A 204 -4.01 -7.50 17.24
CA ASP A 204 -5.25 -6.92 17.77
C ASP A 204 -5.41 -5.43 17.49
N GLU A 205 -4.30 -4.73 17.24
CA GLU A 205 -4.29 -3.31 16.92
C GLU A 205 -4.65 -3.06 15.44
N GLY A 206 -5.16 -1.86 15.12
CA GLY A 206 -5.63 -1.46 13.78
C GLY A 206 -7.15 -1.56 13.57
N GLN A 207 -7.67 -0.85 12.57
CA GLN A 207 -9.07 -0.95 12.11
C GLN A 207 -9.12 -0.93 10.58
N ALA A 208 -10.23 -1.40 10.01
CA ALA A 208 -10.44 -1.35 8.56
C ALA A 208 -10.46 0.10 8.07
N SER A 209 -9.51 0.52 7.24
CA SER A 209 -9.49 1.87 6.66
C SER A 209 -8.67 1.93 5.38
N GLY A 210 -8.84 2.98 4.57
CA GLY A 210 -8.00 3.23 3.39
C GLY A 210 -8.05 2.15 2.29
N GLY A 211 -7.15 2.29 1.32
CA GLY A 211 -6.94 1.36 0.21
C GLY A 211 -5.95 0.24 0.50
N THR A 212 -5.34 -0.35 -0.53
CA THR A 212 -4.67 -1.66 -0.45
C THR A 212 -3.30 -1.65 -1.14
N PRO A 213 -2.28 -0.96 -0.59
CA PRO A 213 -0.93 -0.90 -1.13
C PRO A 213 -0.15 -2.22 -0.90
N LEU A 214 -0.64 -3.31 -1.50
CA LEU A 214 -0.14 -4.66 -1.28
C LEU A 214 1.29 -4.84 -1.81
N ALA A 215 1.64 -4.24 -2.96
CA ALA A 215 2.98 -4.31 -3.53
C ALA A 215 4.02 -3.64 -2.63
N ASP A 216 3.69 -2.49 -2.03
CA ASP A 216 4.57 -1.79 -1.10
C ASP A 216 4.82 -2.60 0.18
N ALA A 217 3.75 -3.19 0.73
CA ALA A 217 3.83 -4.03 1.93
C ALA A 217 4.69 -5.30 1.69
N LEU A 218 4.51 -5.96 0.54
CA LEU A 218 5.32 -7.12 0.16
C LEU A 218 6.77 -6.74 -0.15
N GLY A 219 7.00 -5.59 -0.79
CA GLY A 219 8.33 -5.05 -1.05
C GLY A 219 9.11 -4.80 0.24
N LEU A 220 8.47 -4.16 1.23
CA LEU A 220 9.04 -3.94 2.56
C LEU A 220 9.32 -5.26 3.29
N ALA A 221 8.40 -6.23 3.23
CA ALA A 221 8.58 -7.55 3.83
C ALA A 221 9.85 -8.25 3.32
N ILE A 222 10.12 -8.17 2.01
CA ILE A 222 11.33 -8.71 1.38
C ILE A 222 12.59 -7.99 1.87
N GLN A 223 12.57 -6.66 1.96
CA GLN A 223 13.72 -5.89 2.46
C GLN A 223 14.06 -6.25 3.91
N MET A 224 13.05 -6.36 4.78
CA MET A 224 13.27 -6.73 6.17
C MET A 224 13.79 -8.17 6.32
N LEU A 225 13.25 -9.11 5.54
CA LEU A 225 13.74 -10.50 5.54
C LEU A 225 15.17 -10.63 5.02
N LYS A 226 15.60 -9.77 4.09
CA LYS A 226 16.97 -9.79 3.55
C LYS A 226 18.03 -9.55 4.64
N GLU A 227 17.70 -8.74 5.64
CA GLU A 227 18.61 -8.38 6.74
C GLU A 227 18.64 -9.42 7.88
N GLU A 228 17.76 -10.44 7.84
CA GLU A 228 17.70 -11.48 8.87
C GLU A 228 18.81 -12.54 8.69
N ALA A 229 19.43 -12.93 9.81
CA ALA A 229 20.53 -13.90 9.82
C ALA A 229 20.07 -15.38 9.70
N THR A 230 18.76 -15.64 9.54
CA THR A 230 18.22 -17.00 9.52
C THR A 230 18.41 -17.69 8.18
N ALA A 231 18.45 -19.03 8.19
CA ALA A 231 18.72 -19.80 6.98
C ALA A 231 17.53 -19.88 5.99
N ARG A 232 16.32 -19.47 6.42
CA ARG A 232 15.10 -19.57 5.61
C ARG A 232 14.16 -18.40 5.86
N HIS A 233 13.75 -17.75 4.77
CA HIS A 233 12.86 -16.59 4.77
C HIS A 233 11.55 -16.93 4.09
N ILE A 234 10.42 -16.53 4.68
CA ILE A 234 9.09 -16.83 4.17
C ILE A 234 8.19 -15.62 4.38
N VAL A 235 7.38 -15.27 3.39
CA VAL A 235 6.30 -14.29 3.54
C VAL A 235 4.95 -15.01 3.55
N VAL A 236 4.10 -14.67 4.51
CA VAL A 236 2.70 -15.11 4.56
C VAL A 236 1.82 -13.85 4.54
N ALA A 237 1.04 -13.67 3.47
CA ALA A 237 0.24 -12.47 3.25
C ALA A 237 -1.26 -12.78 3.21
N TYR A 238 -2.07 -11.93 3.83
CA TYR A 238 -3.53 -12.03 3.94
C TYR A 238 -4.18 -10.84 3.24
N THR A 239 -5.00 -11.05 2.21
CA THR A 239 -5.64 -9.97 1.43
C THR A 239 -6.79 -10.49 0.55
N ASP A 240 -7.65 -9.61 0.07
CA ASP A 240 -8.64 -9.88 -0.98
C ASP A 240 -8.06 -9.70 -2.41
N GLY A 241 -6.83 -9.17 -2.53
CA GLY A 241 -6.06 -9.09 -3.78
C GLY A 241 -6.35 -7.88 -4.65
N HIS A 242 -7.04 -6.87 -4.14
CA HIS A 242 -7.25 -5.60 -4.83
C HIS A 242 -6.05 -4.67 -4.69
N GLU A 243 -5.00 -4.84 -5.49
CA GLU A 243 -3.88 -3.89 -5.51
C GLU A 243 -4.31 -2.48 -5.95
N ILE A 244 -4.30 -1.52 -5.02
CA ILE A 244 -4.54 -0.09 -5.26
C ILE A 244 -3.64 0.75 -4.33
N ASP A 245 -3.25 1.95 -4.75
CA ASP A 245 -2.52 2.93 -3.94
C ASP A 245 -1.05 2.62 -3.57
N SER A 246 -0.44 1.53 -4.06
CA SER A 246 1.03 1.35 -3.95
C SER A 246 1.78 2.44 -4.73
N LYS A 247 2.82 3.01 -4.12
CA LYS A 247 3.60 4.15 -4.64
C LYS A 247 5.04 3.78 -5.01
N ILE A 248 5.59 2.72 -4.42
CA ILE A 248 7.03 2.41 -4.48
C ILE A 248 7.30 1.16 -5.32
N TYR A 249 6.55 0.10 -5.08
CA TYR A 249 6.74 -1.21 -5.69
C TYR A 249 5.58 -1.56 -6.63
N THR A 250 5.91 -2.26 -7.71
CA THR A 250 4.92 -2.95 -8.54
C THR A 250 4.91 -4.43 -8.22
N ILE A 251 3.81 -5.13 -8.52
CA ILE A 251 3.72 -6.59 -8.34
C ILE A 251 4.85 -7.34 -9.07
N SER A 252 5.27 -6.89 -10.26
CA SER A 252 6.41 -7.50 -10.97
C SER A 252 7.73 -7.27 -10.23
N MET A 253 7.98 -6.08 -9.69
CA MET A 253 9.19 -5.80 -8.88
C MET A 253 9.24 -6.65 -7.61
N VAL A 254 8.09 -6.87 -6.95
CA VAL A 254 7.98 -7.76 -5.79
C VAL A 254 8.34 -9.19 -6.18
N ILE A 255 7.77 -9.71 -7.28
CA ILE A 255 8.06 -11.06 -7.77
C ILE A 255 9.54 -11.21 -8.12
N ASP A 256 10.13 -10.26 -8.83
CA ASP A 256 11.54 -10.31 -9.23
C ASP A 256 12.47 -10.22 -8.02
N SER A 257 12.15 -9.37 -7.04
CA SER A 257 12.90 -9.26 -5.79
C SER A 257 12.79 -10.53 -4.95
N ALA A 258 11.60 -11.09 -4.80
CA ALA A 258 11.38 -12.34 -4.08
C ALA A 258 12.13 -13.52 -4.73
N LYS A 259 12.15 -13.59 -6.06
CA LYS A 259 12.96 -14.57 -6.82
C LYS A 259 14.45 -14.35 -6.59
N ALA A 260 14.92 -13.10 -6.63
CA ALA A 260 16.33 -12.75 -6.43
C ALA A 260 16.83 -13.12 -5.02
N TYR A 261 16.00 -12.92 -3.99
CA TYR A 261 16.35 -13.19 -2.59
C TYR A 261 15.88 -14.55 -2.06
N ASN A 262 15.30 -15.41 -2.89
CA ASN A 262 14.81 -16.73 -2.50
C ASN A 262 13.75 -16.71 -1.38
N ILE A 263 12.72 -15.89 -1.56
CA ILE A 263 11.66 -15.73 -0.56
C ILE A 263 10.32 -16.20 -1.17
N PRO A 264 9.84 -17.41 -0.84
CA PRO A 264 8.51 -17.84 -1.25
C PRO A 264 7.43 -17.02 -0.55
N ILE A 265 6.43 -16.58 -1.32
CA ILE A 265 5.30 -15.79 -0.82
C ILE A 265 4.03 -16.67 -0.82
N TYR A 266 3.49 -16.94 0.36
CA TYR A 266 2.21 -17.64 0.51
C TYR A 266 1.08 -16.62 0.61
N MET A 267 0.14 -16.69 -0.33
CA MET A 267 -0.99 -15.75 -0.42
C MET A 267 -2.26 -16.42 0.10
N ILE A 268 -2.90 -15.82 1.11
CA ILE A 268 -4.16 -16.29 1.69
C ILE A 268 -5.26 -15.32 1.25
N GLY A 269 -6.14 -15.81 0.38
CA GLY A 269 -7.27 -15.04 -0.17
C GLY A 269 -8.47 -15.07 0.78
N LEU A 270 -8.95 -13.89 1.20
CA LEU A 270 -10.02 -13.74 2.18
C LEU A 270 -11.03 -12.67 1.73
N GLY A 271 -12.33 -12.97 1.83
CA GLY A 271 -13.41 -12.04 1.49
C GLY A 271 -14.34 -12.53 0.38
N SER A 272 -15.37 -11.75 0.06
CA SER A 272 -16.37 -12.09 -0.96
C SER A 272 -16.03 -11.60 -2.37
N ASP A 273 -15.12 -10.64 -2.51
CA ASP A 273 -14.66 -10.08 -3.79
C ASP A 273 -13.14 -10.27 -3.92
N ILE A 274 -12.71 -11.51 -4.16
CA ILE A 274 -11.28 -11.84 -4.25
C ILE A 274 -10.81 -11.71 -5.71
N ARG A 275 -9.58 -11.22 -5.93
CA ARG A 275 -8.86 -11.26 -7.22
C ARG A 275 -7.84 -12.40 -7.26
N PRO A 276 -8.28 -13.65 -7.55
CA PRO A 276 -7.42 -14.83 -7.44
C PRO A 276 -6.28 -14.85 -8.46
N ASP A 277 -6.41 -14.18 -9.60
CA ASP A 277 -5.40 -14.13 -10.66
C ASP A 277 -4.10 -13.45 -10.21
N THR A 278 -4.21 -12.30 -9.55
CA THR A 278 -3.04 -11.56 -9.03
C THR A 278 -2.38 -12.31 -7.88
N LEU A 279 -3.18 -12.79 -6.92
CA LEU A 279 -2.68 -13.56 -5.77
C LEU A 279 -2.02 -14.88 -6.19
N GLN A 280 -2.63 -15.59 -7.15
CA GLN A 280 -2.09 -16.83 -7.67
C GLN A 280 -0.80 -16.60 -8.46
N ARG A 281 -0.71 -15.51 -9.21
CA ARG A 281 0.52 -15.14 -9.92
C ARG A 281 1.68 -14.92 -8.96
N ILE A 282 1.51 -14.08 -7.93
CA ILE A 282 2.54 -13.80 -6.93
C ILE A 282 3.01 -15.09 -6.26
N ALA A 283 2.08 -15.90 -5.77
CA ALA A 283 2.43 -17.13 -5.06
C ALA A 283 3.14 -18.13 -5.97
N THR A 284 2.60 -18.38 -7.17
CA THR A 284 3.15 -19.41 -8.08
C THR A 284 4.51 -19.01 -8.63
N GLU A 285 4.71 -17.74 -8.98
CA GLU A 285 5.97 -17.27 -9.55
C GLU A 285 7.11 -17.17 -8.52
N THR A 286 6.80 -16.99 -7.23
CA THR A 286 7.80 -16.90 -6.15
C THR A 286 8.10 -18.26 -5.49
N GLY A 287 7.43 -19.34 -5.90
CA GLY A 287 7.59 -20.67 -5.31
C GLY A 287 6.75 -20.93 -4.05
N GLY A 288 5.84 -20.01 -3.71
CA GLY A 288 4.82 -20.19 -2.67
C GLY A 288 3.55 -20.87 -3.17
N GLU A 289 2.47 -20.76 -2.40
CA GLU A 289 1.16 -21.33 -2.76
C GLU A 289 0.03 -20.34 -2.44
N TYR A 290 -0.94 -20.25 -3.35
CA TYR A 290 -2.18 -19.50 -3.13
C TYR A 290 -3.22 -20.39 -2.45
N LEU A 291 -3.75 -19.91 -1.32
CA LEU A 291 -4.67 -20.63 -0.45
C LEU A 291 -5.97 -19.83 -0.34
N PRO A 292 -7.02 -20.15 -1.12
CA PRO A 292 -8.31 -19.50 -1.01
C PRO A 292 -9.03 -19.93 0.26
N SER A 293 -9.66 -19.00 0.98
CA SER A 293 -10.43 -19.31 2.19
C SER A 293 -11.84 -18.73 2.14
N GLY A 294 -12.86 -19.60 2.30
CA GLY A 294 -14.27 -19.21 2.34
C GLY A 294 -14.92 -19.31 3.73
N SER A 295 -14.27 -19.94 4.72
CA SER A 295 -14.83 -20.16 6.06
C SER A 295 -13.77 -20.34 7.16
N ALA A 296 -14.18 -20.21 8.43
CA ALA A 296 -13.31 -20.46 9.58
C ALA A 296 -12.80 -21.92 9.68
N ALA A 297 -13.50 -22.89 9.08
CA ALA A 297 -13.05 -24.28 9.02
C ALA A 297 -11.91 -24.49 8.01
N ASP A 298 -11.90 -23.71 6.92
CA ASP A 298 -10.83 -23.73 5.92
C ASP A 298 -9.51 -23.21 6.50
N MET A 299 -9.60 -22.28 7.45
CA MET A 299 -8.45 -21.67 8.10
C MET A 299 -7.62 -22.66 8.92
N ALA A 300 -8.25 -23.51 9.73
CA ALA A 300 -7.53 -24.53 10.49
C ALA A 300 -6.76 -25.50 9.57
N ALA A 301 -7.32 -25.84 8.41
CA ALA A 301 -6.68 -26.68 7.41
C ALA A 301 -5.51 -25.96 6.71
N ILE A 302 -5.70 -24.68 6.35
CA ILE A 302 -4.66 -23.80 5.81
C ILE A 302 -3.47 -23.69 6.78
N TYR A 303 -3.73 -23.56 8.08
CA TYR A 303 -2.68 -23.50 9.10
C TYR A 303 -1.94 -24.79 9.31
N SER A 304 -2.66 -25.90 9.43
CA SER A 304 -2.02 -27.22 9.51
C SER A 304 -1.15 -27.45 8.27
N ARG A 305 -1.59 -26.99 7.10
CA ARG A 305 -0.83 -27.09 5.85
C ARG A 305 0.41 -26.19 5.83
N LEU A 306 0.28 -24.90 6.13
CA LEU A 306 1.43 -23.98 6.18
C LEU A 306 2.46 -24.42 7.21
N SER A 307 2.02 -24.81 8.41
CA SER A 307 2.90 -25.37 9.45
C SER A 307 3.63 -26.62 8.94
N GLN A 308 2.93 -27.54 8.26
CA GLN A 308 3.56 -28.72 7.68
C GLN A 308 4.53 -28.40 6.54
N VAL A 309 4.23 -27.46 5.65
CA VAL A 309 5.10 -27.10 4.51
C VAL A 309 6.34 -26.31 4.97
N ILE A 310 6.18 -25.49 6.01
CA ILE A 310 7.29 -24.79 6.65
C ILE A 310 8.18 -25.80 7.39
N LYS A 311 7.61 -26.80 8.08
CA LYS A 311 8.37 -27.80 8.86
C LYS A 311 8.96 -28.94 8.04
N ASN A 312 8.31 -29.37 6.97
CA ASN A 312 8.67 -30.58 6.22
C ASN A 312 9.25 -30.25 4.85
N TYR A 313 10.58 -30.26 4.77
CA TYR A 313 11.31 -30.11 3.51
C TYR A 313 12.53 -31.03 3.51
N TYR A 314 13.05 -31.27 2.32
CA TYR A 314 14.27 -32.04 2.10
C TYR A 314 15.37 -31.13 1.56
N VAL A 315 16.61 -31.39 1.94
CA VAL A 315 17.79 -30.75 1.34
C VAL A 315 18.42 -31.75 0.38
N LEU A 316 18.57 -31.37 -0.88
CA LEU A 316 19.25 -32.13 -1.92
C LEU A 316 20.61 -31.49 -2.18
N LYS A 317 21.67 -32.30 -2.09
CA LYS A 317 23.02 -31.94 -2.54
C LYS A 317 23.34 -32.67 -3.83
N TYR A 318 23.76 -31.97 -4.88
CA TYR A 318 24.17 -32.59 -6.14
C TYR A 318 25.34 -31.85 -6.80
N THR A 319 26.09 -32.53 -7.67
CA THR A 319 27.12 -31.89 -8.50
C THR A 319 26.51 -31.47 -9.84
N SER A 320 26.71 -30.21 -10.24
CA SER A 320 26.26 -29.75 -11.55
C SER A 320 27.06 -30.44 -12.67
N PRO A 321 26.41 -30.94 -13.72
CA PRO A 321 27.12 -31.55 -14.84
C PRO A 321 27.83 -30.52 -15.74
N ASP A 322 27.53 -29.24 -15.56
CA ASP A 322 28.25 -28.13 -16.18
C ASP A 322 29.14 -27.45 -15.12
N PRO A 323 30.47 -27.59 -15.20
CA PRO A 323 31.40 -27.06 -14.20
C PRO A 323 31.73 -25.57 -14.42
N TYR A 324 31.18 -24.91 -15.45
CA TYR A 324 31.57 -23.55 -15.81
C TYR A 324 30.66 -22.49 -15.20
N TYR A 325 31.29 -21.50 -14.59
CA TYR A 325 30.66 -20.23 -14.24
C TYR A 325 30.49 -19.40 -15.53
N ASN A 326 29.27 -19.23 -16.03
CA ASN A 326 29.05 -18.66 -17.38
C ASN A 326 27.77 -17.81 -17.52
N ASN A 327 27.36 -17.13 -16.45
CA ASN A 327 26.24 -16.17 -16.46
C ASN A 327 24.95 -16.73 -17.06
N SER A 328 24.58 -17.98 -16.75
CA SER A 328 23.40 -18.60 -17.34
C SER A 328 22.56 -19.40 -16.35
N TYR A 329 21.26 -19.48 -16.65
CA TYR A 329 20.31 -20.29 -15.88
C TYR A 329 20.53 -21.78 -16.15
N ARG A 330 20.35 -22.58 -15.12
CA ARG A 330 20.38 -24.04 -15.11
C ARG A 330 19.03 -24.52 -14.63
N ILE A 331 18.45 -25.46 -15.38
CA ILE A 331 17.19 -26.10 -15.00
C ILE A 331 17.54 -27.36 -14.22
N LEU A 332 16.94 -27.49 -13.04
CA LEU A 332 16.98 -28.69 -12.21
C LEU A 332 15.62 -29.38 -12.28
N GLU A 333 15.62 -30.63 -12.72
CA GLU A 333 14.44 -31.47 -12.72
C GLU A 333 14.61 -32.61 -11.71
N VAL A 334 13.64 -32.76 -10.81
CA VAL A 334 13.61 -33.80 -9.78
C VAL A 334 12.45 -34.74 -10.09
N ASN A 335 12.77 -36.00 -10.31
CA ASN A 335 11.80 -37.08 -10.54
C ASN A 335 11.84 -38.05 -9.35
N ILE A 336 10.71 -38.25 -8.69
CA ILE A 336 10.54 -39.17 -7.56
C ILE A 336 9.77 -40.40 -8.05
N ASN A 337 10.37 -41.58 -7.93
CA ASN A 337 9.77 -42.87 -8.27
C ASN A 337 9.91 -43.83 -7.07
N ASN A 338 8.83 -44.11 -6.34
CA ASN A 338 8.83 -45.09 -5.24
C ASN A 338 7.61 -46.02 -5.31
N ASN A 339 7.82 -47.31 -5.62
CA ASN A 339 6.88 -48.42 -5.45
C ASN A 339 5.39 -48.07 -5.66
N SER A 340 5.04 -47.49 -6.83
CA SER A 340 3.71 -47.00 -7.30
C SER A 340 3.38 -45.50 -7.13
N ARG A 341 4.25 -44.71 -6.50
CA ARG A 341 4.12 -43.25 -6.43
C ARG A 341 5.14 -42.58 -7.35
N HIS A 342 4.64 -41.73 -8.23
CA HIS A 342 5.42 -40.92 -9.15
C HIS A 342 5.11 -39.45 -8.89
N GLY A 343 6.15 -38.61 -8.97
CA GLY A 343 6.04 -37.16 -8.87
C GLY A 343 7.21 -36.46 -9.51
N ARG A 344 6.94 -35.37 -10.23
CA ARG A 344 7.94 -34.57 -10.94
C ARG A 344 7.90 -33.12 -10.48
N GLY A 345 9.07 -32.51 -10.35
CA GLY A 345 9.24 -31.11 -9.99
C GLY A 345 10.38 -30.48 -10.77
N THR A 346 10.22 -29.21 -11.15
CA THR A 346 11.26 -28.45 -11.86
C THR A 346 11.56 -27.16 -11.11
N GLY A 347 12.84 -26.84 -10.96
CA GLY A 347 13.35 -25.56 -10.46
C GLY A 347 14.45 -25.05 -11.37
N GLN A 348 14.88 -23.81 -11.18
CA GLN A 348 16.00 -23.24 -11.92
C GLN A 348 16.91 -22.42 -11.02
N TYR A 349 18.19 -22.31 -11.39
CA TYR A 349 19.18 -21.54 -10.65
C TYR A 349 20.17 -20.87 -11.60
N TYR A 350 20.64 -19.67 -11.26
CA TYR A 350 21.52 -18.88 -12.11
C TYR A 350 22.99 -19.03 -11.71
N VAL A 351 23.82 -19.60 -12.59
CA VAL A 351 25.27 -19.73 -12.37
C VAL A 351 25.96 -18.46 -12.86
N LYS A 352 26.28 -17.56 -11.93
CA LYS A 352 27.07 -16.34 -12.18
C LYS A 352 28.47 -16.71 -12.70
N GLY A 353 29.04 -15.96 -13.64
CA GLY A 353 30.41 -16.13 -14.16
C GLY A 353 31.48 -15.98 -13.07
N PRO A 354 32.77 -16.35 -13.31
CA PRO A 354 33.83 -16.00 -12.38
C PRO A 354 33.85 -14.47 -12.33
N GLY A 355 33.38 -13.93 -11.20
CA GLY A 355 33.01 -12.53 -11.11
C GLY A 355 34.17 -11.59 -11.41
N ALA A 356 33.85 -10.50 -12.08
CA ALA A 356 34.48 -9.20 -11.90
C ALA A 356 34.87 -8.98 -10.42
N THR A 357 36.05 -8.38 -10.15
CA THR A 357 36.28 -7.79 -8.82
C THR A 357 35.19 -6.73 -8.62
N ASP A 358 34.55 -6.73 -7.45
CA ASP A 358 33.42 -5.86 -7.12
C ASP A 358 33.57 -5.46 -5.65
N VAL A 359 33.70 -4.17 -5.41
CA VAL A 359 33.71 -3.61 -4.06
C VAL A 359 32.51 -2.69 -3.96
N SER A 360 31.73 -2.75 -2.88
CA SER A 360 30.69 -1.78 -2.60
C SER A 360 31.07 -0.88 -1.44
N LEU A 361 30.51 0.33 -1.47
CA LEU A 361 30.58 1.29 -0.39
C LEU A 361 29.17 1.62 0.09
N THR A 362 28.96 1.59 1.40
CA THR A 362 27.76 2.16 2.03
C THR A 362 28.15 3.28 2.98
N LEU A 363 27.29 4.29 3.07
CA LEU A 363 27.43 5.42 3.99
C LEU A 363 26.12 5.56 4.78
N THR A 364 26.25 5.45 6.09
CA THR A 364 25.14 5.70 7.03
C THR A 364 25.55 6.84 7.96
N SER A 365 24.57 7.59 8.44
CA SER A 365 24.75 8.58 9.51
C SER A 365 23.91 8.18 10.71
N THR A 366 24.28 8.73 11.86
CA THR A 366 23.49 8.72 13.09
C THR A 366 23.64 10.07 13.76
N THR A 367 22.53 10.58 14.29
CA THR A 367 22.46 11.80 15.09
C THR A 367 21.67 11.50 16.36
N ALA A 368 21.63 12.46 17.29
CA ALA A 368 20.84 12.29 18.51
C ALA A 368 19.33 12.34 18.26
N ASP A 369 18.91 12.95 17.14
CA ASP A 369 17.53 13.33 16.87
C ASP A 369 17.05 12.81 15.50
N THR A 370 15.74 12.66 15.31
CA THR A 370 15.11 12.21 14.06
C THR A 370 13.97 13.13 13.63
N ALA A 371 13.75 13.29 12.32
CA ALA A 371 12.66 14.06 11.72
C ALA A 371 11.75 13.16 10.88
N MET A 372 10.45 13.50 10.78
CA MET A 372 9.52 12.87 9.83
C MET A 372 9.07 13.87 8.76
N GLU A 373 9.21 13.51 7.49
CA GLU A 373 8.77 14.31 6.33
C GLU A 373 8.24 13.34 5.26
N GLY A 374 7.01 13.56 4.77
CA GLY A 374 6.40 12.70 3.73
C GLY A 374 6.24 11.22 4.12
N GLY A 375 6.14 10.90 5.41
CA GLY A 375 6.06 9.52 5.92
C GLY A 375 7.41 8.81 6.06
N LEU A 376 8.52 9.48 5.75
CA LEU A 376 9.89 8.95 5.90
C LEU A 376 10.57 9.51 7.14
N VAL A 377 11.34 8.67 7.84
CA VAL A 377 12.14 9.05 9.02
C VAL A 377 13.57 9.37 8.57
N TYR A 378 14.04 10.58 8.90
CA TYR A 378 15.39 11.05 8.62
C TYR A 378 16.16 11.30 9.92
N ASN A 379 17.49 11.14 9.89
CA ASN A 379 18.34 11.67 10.95
C ASN A 379 18.31 13.20 10.89
N ALA A 380 18.15 13.84 12.05
CA ALA A 380 18.07 15.29 12.18
C ALA A 380 19.26 15.85 12.95
N ALA A 381 19.71 17.05 12.57
CA ALA A 381 20.76 17.77 13.27
C ALA A 381 20.46 19.28 13.38
N TYR A 382 20.94 19.88 14.46
CA TYR A 382 20.90 21.32 14.75
C TYR A 382 22.32 21.91 14.82
N GLU A 383 22.43 23.22 14.95
CA GLU A 383 23.68 23.89 15.30
C GLU A 383 24.36 23.20 16.49
N ASP A 384 25.68 23.02 16.42
CA ASP A 384 26.50 22.35 17.45
C ASP A 384 26.30 20.83 17.59
N SER A 385 25.37 20.22 16.84
CA SER A 385 25.10 18.77 16.90
C SER A 385 26.28 17.94 16.37
N LEU A 386 26.49 16.76 16.96
CA LEU A 386 27.43 15.78 16.44
C LEU A 386 26.73 14.87 15.43
N ILE A 387 27.41 14.60 14.31
CA ILE A 387 26.96 13.64 13.31
C ILE A 387 28.01 12.54 13.23
N ASP A 388 27.58 11.30 13.44
CA ASP A 388 28.42 10.11 13.38
C ASP A 388 28.13 9.35 12.08
N TYR A 389 29.09 9.34 11.17
CA TYR A 389 29.05 8.60 9.91
C TYR A 389 29.76 7.25 10.04
N SER A 390 29.18 6.21 9.43
CA SER A 390 29.79 4.89 9.28
C SER A 390 29.89 4.54 7.79
N ILE A 391 31.13 4.47 7.31
CA ILE A 391 31.48 4.08 5.94
C ILE A 391 31.88 2.61 5.97
N VAL A 392 31.16 1.76 5.24
CA VAL A 392 31.47 0.33 5.12
C VAL A 392 31.90 0.02 3.70
N ILE A 393 33.09 -0.52 3.54
CA ILE A 393 33.64 -1.00 2.28
C ILE A 393 33.63 -2.51 2.31
N PHE A 394 32.93 -3.14 1.37
CA PHE A 394 32.78 -4.59 1.33
C PHE A 394 33.20 -5.14 -0.04
N ASN A 395 34.01 -6.20 -0.06
CA ASN A 395 34.32 -6.89 -1.31
C ASN A 395 33.22 -7.93 -1.62
N ASN A 396 32.26 -7.56 -2.48
CA ASN A 396 31.19 -8.44 -2.97
C ASN A 396 31.68 -9.41 -4.05
N GLY A 397 32.85 -9.14 -4.64
CA GLY A 397 33.44 -9.93 -5.69
C GLY A 397 34.11 -11.20 -5.15
N PRO A 398 34.21 -12.25 -5.98
CA PRO A 398 34.90 -13.50 -5.61
C PRO A 398 36.43 -13.38 -5.72
N ILE A 399 36.96 -12.21 -6.12
CA ILE A 399 38.39 -11.93 -6.32
C ILE A 399 38.85 -10.85 -5.33
N VAL A 400 40.10 -10.94 -4.86
CA VAL A 400 40.72 -9.94 -3.97
C VAL A 400 40.73 -8.55 -4.65
N ALA A 401 40.18 -7.55 -3.98
CA ALA A 401 40.26 -6.16 -4.41
C ALA A 401 41.59 -5.53 -3.97
N ASN A 402 42.23 -4.77 -4.85
CA ASN A 402 43.56 -4.20 -4.63
C ASN A 402 43.58 -2.68 -4.78
N SER A 403 44.42 -2.02 -3.96
CA SER A 403 44.68 -0.57 -3.99
C SER A 403 43.40 0.27 -3.97
N ILE A 404 42.59 0.10 -2.92
CA ILE A 404 41.33 0.81 -2.74
C ILE A 404 41.63 2.18 -2.13
N ARG A 405 41.29 3.26 -2.82
CA ARG A 405 41.32 4.63 -2.32
C ARG A 405 39.91 5.03 -1.92
N ILE A 406 39.75 5.62 -0.75
CA ILE A 406 38.47 6.04 -0.20
C ILE A 406 38.53 7.54 0.01
N THR A 407 37.48 8.25 -0.39
CA THR A 407 37.27 9.68 -0.15
C THR A 407 35.92 9.89 0.53
N HIS A 408 35.86 10.75 1.53
CA HIS A 408 34.62 11.13 2.20
C HIS A 408 34.56 12.65 2.33
N GLU A 409 33.56 13.26 1.71
CA GLU A 409 33.27 14.68 1.78
C GLU A 409 32.20 14.92 2.85
N LEU A 410 32.59 15.64 3.90
CA LEU A 410 31.66 16.10 4.94
C LEU A 410 30.87 17.32 4.44
N PRO A 411 29.63 17.53 4.94
CA PRO A 411 28.87 18.72 4.60
C PRO A 411 29.66 19.99 4.93
N ILE A 412 29.60 21.00 4.05
CA ILE A 412 30.38 22.24 4.19
C ILE A 412 30.00 23.02 5.46
N GLU A 413 28.79 22.80 5.98
CA GLU A 413 28.24 23.34 7.22
C GLU A 413 28.77 22.63 8.48
N THR A 414 29.62 21.62 8.35
CA THR A 414 30.17 20.86 9.48
C THR A 414 31.69 20.99 9.58
N ASP A 415 32.22 20.79 10.78
CA ASP A 415 33.65 20.66 11.06
C ASP A 415 33.99 19.21 11.43
N TYR A 416 35.10 18.70 10.91
CA TYR A 416 35.63 17.39 11.30
C TYR A 416 36.07 17.39 12.77
N VAL A 417 35.59 16.41 13.55
CA VAL A 417 35.96 16.22 14.96
C VAL A 417 36.99 15.11 15.13
N GLY A 418 36.80 13.98 14.44
CA GLY A 418 37.67 12.82 14.58
C GLY A 418 37.16 11.60 13.82
N SER A 419 38.00 10.58 13.67
CA SER A 419 37.62 9.32 13.04
C SER A 419 38.30 8.13 13.72
N SER A 420 37.69 6.96 13.59
CA SER A 420 38.22 5.68 14.10
C SER A 420 39.61 5.32 13.55
N VAL A 421 39.92 5.77 12.33
CA VAL A 421 41.23 5.69 11.70
C VAL A 421 41.60 7.08 11.20
N GLN A 422 42.79 7.56 11.56
CA GLN A 422 43.30 8.86 11.11
C GLN A 422 43.34 8.89 9.56
N PRO A 423 42.75 9.90 8.91
CA PRO A 423 42.84 10.03 7.46
C PRO A 423 44.28 10.36 7.02
N GLU A 424 44.64 9.89 5.83
CA GLU A 424 45.93 10.19 5.20
C GLU A 424 46.01 11.65 4.75
N SER A 425 44.87 12.23 4.37
CA SER A 425 44.72 13.66 4.07
C SER A 425 43.36 14.19 4.54
N LEU A 426 43.34 15.47 4.92
CA LEU A 426 42.15 16.25 5.26
C LEU A 426 42.31 17.63 4.62
N GLU A 427 41.65 17.85 3.48
CA GLU A 427 41.66 19.12 2.73
C GLU A 427 40.20 19.47 2.39
N ASP A 428 39.78 20.72 2.65
CA ASP A 428 38.44 21.23 2.32
C ASP A 428 37.27 20.31 2.74
N ASN A 429 37.28 19.78 3.98
CA ASN A 429 36.30 18.82 4.51
C ASN A 429 36.24 17.45 3.78
N ILE A 430 37.24 17.13 2.96
CA ILE A 430 37.40 15.83 2.30
C ILE A 430 38.46 15.01 3.03
N LEU A 431 38.07 13.85 3.54
CA LEU A 431 38.93 12.85 4.18
C LEU A 431 39.34 11.78 3.17
N ALA A 432 40.58 11.32 3.20
CA ALA A 432 41.03 10.20 2.37
C ALA A 432 41.75 9.09 3.13
N TRP A 433 41.54 7.85 2.70
CA TRP A 433 42.23 6.65 3.21
C TRP A 433 42.62 5.71 2.06
N HIS A 434 43.52 4.78 2.35
CA HIS A 434 43.94 3.75 1.42
C HIS A 434 43.94 2.34 2.05
N ILE A 435 43.41 1.34 1.33
CA ILE A 435 43.46 -0.08 1.67
C ILE A 435 44.29 -0.81 0.60
N GLN A 436 45.36 -1.50 1.02
CA GLN A 436 46.21 -2.24 0.09
C GLN A 436 45.49 -3.40 -0.60
N SER A 437 44.75 -4.20 0.16
CA SER A 437 43.90 -5.26 -0.38
C SER A 437 42.77 -5.65 0.57
N LEU A 438 41.66 -6.16 0.00
CA LEU A 438 40.49 -6.62 0.72
C LEU A 438 40.05 -7.98 0.15
N GLN A 439 40.01 -9.03 0.97
CA GLN A 439 39.67 -10.39 0.51
C GLN A 439 38.17 -10.50 0.19
N PRO A 440 37.75 -11.46 -0.67
CA PRO A 440 36.33 -11.74 -0.91
C PRO A 440 35.54 -11.92 0.39
N GLY A 441 34.40 -11.24 0.50
CA GLY A 441 33.53 -11.29 1.68
C GLY A 441 34.05 -10.53 2.92
N GLN A 442 35.18 -9.84 2.84
CA GLN A 442 35.67 -8.99 3.92
C GLN A 442 35.10 -7.57 3.84
N ALA A 443 34.83 -7.01 5.03
CA ALA A 443 34.41 -5.62 5.21
C ALA A 443 35.48 -4.81 5.93
N LYS A 444 35.59 -3.51 5.61
CA LYS A 444 36.32 -2.52 6.40
C LYS A 444 35.38 -1.37 6.76
N VAL A 445 35.39 -0.97 8.03
CA VAL A 445 34.51 0.08 8.56
C VAL A 445 35.35 1.28 8.99
N TYR A 446 34.92 2.48 8.59
CA TYR A 446 35.46 3.76 9.04
C TYR A 446 34.34 4.59 9.66
N ASN A 447 34.44 4.80 10.97
CA ASN A 447 33.57 5.74 11.68
C ASN A 447 34.19 7.14 11.66
N VAL A 448 33.43 8.14 11.27
CA VAL A 448 33.83 9.55 11.17
C VAL A 448 32.83 10.40 11.95
N ARG A 449 33.32 11.28 12.80
CA ARG A 449 32.50 12.23 13.56
C ARG A 449 32.74 13.63 13.05
N SER A 450 31.66 14.33 12.71
CA SER A 450 31.66 15.76 12.43
C SER A 450 30.75 16.50 13.41
N LYS A 451 30.86 17.83 13.42
CA LYS A 451 30.07 18.73 14.25
C LYS A 451 29.47 19.83 13.40
N VAL A 452 28.18 20.06 13.49
CA VAL A 452 27.51 21.15 12.77
C VAL A 452 28.00 22.49 13.32
N ARG A 453 28.38 23.42 12.43
CA ARG A 453 28.87 24.74 12.82
C ARG A 453 27.76 25.57 13.48
N MET A 454 28.16 26.60 14.22
CA MET A 454 27.22 27.53 14.88
C MET A 454 26.77 28.69 13.98
N ASP A 455 27.33 28.81 12.77
CA ASP A 455 27.09 29.93 11.83
C ASP A 455 26.38 29.48 10.55
N VAL A 456 25.67 28.36 10.58
CA VAL A 456 24.95 27.83 9.42
C VAL A 456 23.83 28.80 9.01
N PRO A 457 23.78 29.26 7.73
CA PRO A 457 22.80 30.24 7.27
C PRO A 457 21.34 29.78 7.43
N ILE A 458 20.46 30.73 7.75
CA ILE A 458 19.00 30.50 7.80
C ILE A 458 18.50 30.13 6.39
N GLY A 459 17.92 28.93 6.25
CA GLY A 459 17.35 28.43 4.99
C GLY A 459 18.05 27.19 4.40
N THR A 460 19.17 26.72 4.97
CA THR A 460 19.74 25.41 4.63
C THR A 460 18.77 24.31 5.05
N LYS A 461 18.45 23.35 4.18
CA LYS A 461 17.47 22.28 4.49
C LYS A 461 18.11 20.90 4.71
N ASP A 462 19.15 20.55 3.95
CA ASP A 462 19.73 19.20 3.96
C ASP A 462 21.26 19.24 4.08
N LEU A 463 21.83 18.56 5.07
CA LEU A 463 23.28 18.33 5.19
C LEU A 463 23.64 17.07 4.42
N VAL A 464 24.34 17.24 3.30
CA VAL A 464 24.68 16.13 2.40
C VAL A 464 26.13 15.72 2.59
N ALA A 465 26.35 14.46 2.95
CA ALA A 465 27.68 13.86 3.01
C ALA A 465 27.83 12.83 1.90
N THR A 466 28.99 12.79 1.24
CA THR A 466 29.25 11.81 0.19
C THR A 466 30.50 10.99 0.53
N ALA A 467 30.47 9.71 0.23
CA ALA A 467 31.63 8.84 0.31
C ALA A 467 31.79 8.14 -1.03
N SER A 468 33.04 8.02 -1.47
CA SER A 468 33.40 7.46 -2.77
C SER A 468 34.67 6.64 -2.65
N MET A 469 34.84 5.67 -3.55
CA MET A 469 36.05 4.86 -3.60
C MET A 469 36.46 4.48 -5.02
N VAL A 470 37.72 4.13 -5.19
CA VAL A 470 38.29 3.61 -6.43
C VAL A 470 39.22 2.46 -6.10
N ALA A 471 39.00 1.30 -6.72
CA ALA A 471 39.90 0.14 -6.62
C ALA A 471 40.52 -0.19 -7.99
N SER A 472 41.78 -0.65 -7.98
CA SER A 472 42.59 -0.80 -9.20
C SER A 472 42.14 -1.93 -10.14
N ASN A 473 41.36 -2.89 -9.63
CA ASN A 473 40.88 -4.05 -10.38
C ASN A 473 39.37 -4.23 -10.29
N ASP A 474 38.66 -3.25 -9.73
CA ASP A 474 37.20 -3.23 -9.69
C ASP A 474 36.64 -2.87 -11.07
N THR A 475 35.68 -3.68 -11.49
CA THR A 475 35.11 -3.68 -12.83
C THR A 475 33.62 -3.32 -12.82
N LEU A 476 33.05 -3.05 -11.64
CA LEU A 476 31.68 -2.60 -11.44
C LEU A 476 31.68 -1.33 -10.59
N SER A 477 31.68 -0.15 -11.22
CA SER A 477 31.83 1.13 -10.50
C SER A 477 30.54 1.75 -9.98
N THR A 478 29.38 1.11 -10.18
CA THR A 478 28.06 1.69 -9.86
C THR A 478 27.74 1.74 -8.37
N ASN A 479 28.46 1.00 -7.54
CA ASN A 479 28.31 0.91 -6.09
C ASN A 479 29.51 1.51 -5.33
N ASN A 480 30.32 2.33 -6.03
CA ASN A 480 31.53 2.94 -5.49
C ASN A 480 31.33 4.31 -4.87
N SER A 481 30.09 4.80 -4.81
CA SER A 481 29.74 6.03 -4.12
C SER A 481 28.43 5.88 -3.38
N ALA A 482 28.34 6.47 -2.19
CA ALA A 482 27.12 6.57 -1.42
C ALA A 482 26.97 8.00 -0.89
N THR A 483 25.73 8.48 -0.88
CA THR A 483 25.34 9.77 -0.33
C THR A 483 24.42 9.55 0.85
N ASN A 484 24.61 10.31 1.92
CA ASN A 484 23.73 10.30 3.08
C ASN A 484 23.29 11.72 3.41
N ILE A 485 22.00 11.87 3.69
CA ILE A 485 21.37 13.17 3.98
C ILE A 485 20.95 13.18 5.44
N VAL A 486 21.39 14.21 6.17
CA VAL A 486 20.91 14.55 7.51
C VAL A 486 20.08 15.82 7.40
N LYS A 487 18.85 15.79 7.88
CA LYS A 487 17.95 16.95 7.85
C LYS A 487 18.45 18.02 8.80
N TYR A 488 18.76 19.21 8.27
CA TYR A 488 19.11 20.35 9.09
C TYR A 488 17.82 21.05 9.51
N LEU A 489 17.50 21.00 10.81
CA LEU A 489 16.25 21.56 11.34
C LEU A 489 16.43 22.94 11.98
N GLY A 490 17.55 23.63 11.75
CA GLY A 490 17.87 24.89 12.42
C GLY A 490 16.88 26.02 12.10
N THR A 491 15.92 26.23 13.03
CA THR A 491 15.34 27.51 13.54
C THR A 491 14.23 27.20 14.57
N TYR A 492 14.56 26.50 15.66
CA TYR A 492 13.72 26.48 16.87
C TYR A 492 14.40 27.34 17.95
N PRO A 493 13.65 28.17 18.70
CA PRO A 493 14.19 28.85 19.87
C PRO A 493 14.77 27.81 20.85
N ARG A 494 15.92 28.10 21.46
CA ARG A 494 16.65 27.10 22.28
C ARG A 494 15.92 26.77 23.57
N TYR A 495 15.31 27.78 24.19
CA TYR A 495 14.41 27.62 25.32
C TYR A 495 13.15 28.40 24.98
N ASP A 496 12.02 27.71 24.85
CA ASP A 496 10.73 28.31 24.55
C ASP A 496 9.68 27.51 25.30
N GLY A 497 9.23 28.06 26.41
CA GLY A 497 8.09 27.55 27.14
C GLY A 497 6.86 28.31 26.71
N SER A 498 5.80 27.57 26.43
CA SER A 498 4.49 28.15 26.18
C SER A 498 3.49 27.67 27.23
N LEU A 499 2.53 28.52 27.54
CA LEU A 499 1.48 28.24 28.51
C LEU A 499 0.11 28.46 27.88
N THR A 500 -0.75 27.45 27.96
CA THR A 500 -2.17 27.59 27.63
C THR A 500 -3.05 27.14 28.79
N MET A 501 -4.27 27.69 28.86
CA MET A 501 -5.21 27.44 29.96
C MET A 501 -6.61 27.06 29.45
N PRO A 502 -6.81 25.86 28.88
CA PRO A 502 -8.13 25.40 28.46
C PRO A 502 -9.06 25.17 29.67
N PHE A 503 -10.33 25.56 29.53
CA PHE A 503 -11.39 25.38 30.51
C PHE A 503 -12.41 24.32 30.08
N VAL A 504 -13.01 23.67 31.07
CA VAL A 504 -14.15 22.78 30.92
C VAL A 504 -15.22 23.25 31.91
N THR A 505 -16.30 23.86 31.39
CA THR A 505 -17.43 24.38 32.18
C THR A 505 -18.70 23.55 31.97
N PRO A 506 -19.61 23.47 32.96
CA PRO A 506 -20.87 22.71 32.86
C PRO A 506 -21.90 23.32 31.89
N GLY A 507 -21.75 24.60 31.51
CA GLY A 507 -22.64 25.25 30.54
C GLY A 507 -21.96 26.39 29.79
N ILE A 508 -22.62 26.86 28.73
CA ILE A 508 -22.16 27.93 27.83
C ILE A 508 -23.21 29.06 27.79
N PHE A 509 -22.77 30.30 27.73
CA PHE A 509 -23.59 31.50 27.55
C PHE A 509 -23.08 32.32 26.37
N SER A 510 -23.96 32.71 25.46
CA SER A 510 -23.62 33.47 24.25
C SER A 510 -24.13 34.92 24.33
N ALA A 511 -23.21 35.86 24.18
CA ALA A 511 -23.52 37.29 24.10
C ALA A 511 -22.65 37.96 23.03
N GLY A 512 -23.28 38.66 22.08
CA GLY A 512 -22.57 39.42 21.05
C GLY A 512 -21.75 38.57 20.06
N GLY A 513 -22.09 37.29 19.88
CA GLY A 513 -21.38 36.40 18.96
C GLY A 513 -20.16 35.69 19.55
N PHE A 514 -19.90 35.84 20.86
CA PHE A 514 -18.87 35.10 21.59
C PHE A 514 -19.52 34.15 22.60
N GLU A 515 -18.99 32.92 22.68
CA GLU A 515 -19.41 31.90 23.65
C GLU A 515 -18.49 31.96 24.88
N PHE A 516 -19.10 32.13 26.06
CA PHE A 516 -18.40 32.15 27.34
C PHE A 516 -18.81 30.96 28.19
N GLY A 517 -17.87 30.35 28.90
CA GLY A 517 -18.17 29.35 29.93
C GLY A 517 -18.95 30.00 31.08
N ARG A 518 -20.04 29.35 31.51
CA ARG A 518 -20.81 29.75 32.70
C ARG A 518 -20.76 28.68 33.78
N VAL A 519 -20.81 29.10 35.04
CA VAL A 519 -20.89 28.22 36.21
C VAL A 519 -21.95 28.73 37.20
N GLY A 520 -22.84 27.84 37.62
CA GLY A 520 -23.92 28.12 38.59
C GLY A 520 -23.48 28.07 40.06
N GLN A 521 -24.33 28.60 40.96
CA GLN A 521 -24.14 28.46 42.40
C GLN A 521 -24.17 26.97 42.76
N HIS A 522 -23.05 26.43 43.28
CA HIS A 522 -22.81 25.00 43.59
C HIS A 522 -22.34 24.09 42.44
N GLU A 523 -22.08 24.63 41.25
CA GLU A 523 -21.43 23.86 40.19
C GLU A 523 -19.89 23.96 40.30
N SER A 524 -19.21 22.82 40.17
CA SER A 524 -17.75 22.80 39.98
C SER A 524 -17.40 22.96 38.51
N TYR A 525 -16.31 23.64 38.22
CA TYR A 525 -15.67 23.71 36.90
C TYR A 525 -14.23 23.22 36.99
N SER A 526 -13.60 22.97 35.85
CA SER A 526 -12.20 22.53 35.79
C SER A 526 -11.44 23.27 34.71
N TYR A 527 -10.13 23.44 34.93
CA TYR A 527 -9.22 23.98 33.94
C TYR A 527 -7.87 23.30 34.02
N SER A 528 -7.13 23.32 32.92
CA SER A 528 -5.81 22.73 32.85
C SER A 528 -4.80 23.83 32.54
N LEU A 529 -3.67 23.84 33.25
CA LEU A 529 -2.49 24.62 32.88
C LEU A 529 -1.60 23.69 32.05
N VAL A 530 -1.49 23.98 30.76
CA VAL A 530 -0.71 23.17 29.81
C VAL A 530 0.57 23.93 29.49
N ILE A 531 1.68 23.41 30.00
CA ILE A 531 3.01 23.93 29.73
C ILE A 531 3.61 23.08 28.63
N ARG A 532 4.07 23.70 27.53
CA ARG A 532 4.80 23.00 26.47
C ARG A 532 6.17 23.59 26.30
N ASN A 533 7.19 22.75 26.27
CA ASN A 533 8.52 23.14 25.83
C ASN A 533 8.57 23.05 24.31
N LYS A 534 8.38 24.18 23.63
CA LYS A 534 8.53 24.29 22.17
C LYS A 534 9.99 24.45 21.74
N GLY A 535 10.89 24.66 22.71
CA GLY A 535 12.32 24.79 22.47
C GLY A 535 13.00 23.42 22.34
N ASN A 536 14.18 23.44 21.72
CA ASN A 536 14.97 22.23 21.48
C ASN A 536 15.91 21.86 22.65
N ARG A 537 15.87 22.58 23.78
CA ARG A 537 16.56 22.21 25.02
C ARG A 537 15.59 22.04 26.16
N ALA A 538 15.92 21.13 27.08
CA ALA A 538 15.13 20.94 28.29
C ALA A 538 15.06 22.24 29.12
N ILE A 539 13.83 22.63 29.50
CA ILE A 539 13.60 23.77 30.38
C ILE A 539 13.84 23.31 31.82
N LYS A 540 14.71 24.04 32.53
CA LYS A 540 15.09 23.74 33.91
C LYS A 540 14.76 24.89 34.83
N ASN A 541 14.41 24.58 36.08
CA ASN A 541 14.06 25.55 37.12
C ASN A 541 12.90 26.49 36.75
N ALA A 542 11.99 26.05 35.87
CA ALA A 542 10.81 26.84 35.52
C ALA A 542 9.90 27.00 36.74
N LYS A 543 9.29 28.17 36.85
CA LYS A 543 8.31 28.48 37.89
C LYS A 543 6.99 28.83 37.26
N LEU A 544 5.92 28.31 37.85
CA LEU A 544 4.56 28.62 37.42
C LEU A 544 3.83 29.33 38.55
N THR A 545 3.20 30.45 38.23
CA THR A 545 2.29 31.14 39.14
C THR A 545 0.90 31.18 38.51
N ASN A 546 -0.12 30.73 39.24
CA ASN A 546 -1.53 30.83 38.84
C ASN A 546 -2.29 31.68 39.87
N TRP A 547 -2.88 32.78 39.41
CA TRP A 547 -3.76 33.65 40.18
C TRP A 547 -5.20 33.22 39.98
N ILE A 548 -5.90 33.00 41.09
CA ILE A 548 -7.28 32.56 41.13
C ILE A 548 -8.13 33.65 41.79
N PRO A 549 -9.38 33.91 41.34
CA PRO A 549 -10.25 34.88 41.99
C PRO A 549 -10.53 34.56 43.47
N ASP A 550 -10.63 35.58 44.32
CA ASP A 550 -10.97 35.44 45.75
C ASP A 550 -12.34 34.78 46.01
N SER A 551 -13.22 34.81 45.01
CA SER A 551 -14.56 34.22 45.00
C SER A 551 -14.58 32.74 44.61
N VAL A 552 -13.44 32.11 44.36
CA VAL A 552 -13.30 30.71 43.95
C VAL A 552 -12.67 29.88 45.08
N ARG A 553 -13.09 28.62 45.20
CA ARG A 553 -12.54 27.63 46.13
C ARG A 553 -12.07 26.41 45.35
N ILE A 554 -10.87 25.94 45.65
CA ILE A 554 -10.26 24.79 44.97
C ILE A 554 -10.80 23.49 45.59
N ASP A 555 -11.31 22.60 44.74
CA ASP A 555 -11.74 21.25 45.11
C ASP A 555 -10.56 20.28 45.11
N SER A 556 -9.77 20.28 44.03
CA SER A 556 -8.61 19.42 43.87
C SER A 556 -7.63 19.94 42.82
N ILE A 557 -6.37 19.55 42.95
CA ILE A 557 -5.29 19.86 42.01
C ILE A 557 -4.52 18.56 41.72
N SER A 558 -4.16 18.32 40.46
CA SER A 558 -3.40 17.11 40.09
C SER A 558 -1.95 17.11 40.58
N THR A 559 -1.36 18.28 40.83
CA THR A 559 0.01 18.47 41.35
C THR A 559 0.01 19.57 42.40
N GLU A 560 0.39 19.25 43.64
CA GLU A 560 0.38 20.20 44.76
C GLU A 560 1.34 21.38 44.53
N PRO A 561 0.91 22.64 44.79
CA PRO A 561 1.77 23.81 44.69
C PRO A 561 2.81 23.84 45.80
N ALA A 562 3.99 24.40 45.49
CA ALA A 562 5.06 24.61 46.46
C ALA A 562 4.68 25.65 47.52
N SER A 563 3.82 26.62 47.18
CA SER A 563 3.21 27.55 48.13
C SER A 563 1.89 28.11 47.62
N SER A 564 0.94 28.37 48.52
CA SER A 564 -0.34 29.05 48.24
C SER A 564 -0.54 30.24 49.18
N ILE A 565 -0.40 31.47 48.68
CA ILE A 565 -0.52 32.71 49.47
C ILE A 565 -1.46 33.65 48.74
N ASN A 566 -2.46 34.23 49.42
CA ASN A 566 -3.38 35.25 48.87
C ASN A 566 -3.99 34.90 47.48
N ALA A 567 -4.55 33.70 47.33
CA ALA A 567 -5.14 33.21 46.08
C ALA A 567 -4.15 33.05 44.90
N GLU A 568 -2.84 33.04 45.17
CA GLU A 568 -1.78 32.69 44.22
C GLU A 568 -1.24 31.28 44.50
N LEU A 569 -1.30 30.41 43.51
CA LEU A 569 -0.71 29.07 43.54
C LEU A 569 0.65 29.10 42.81
N ASN A 570 1.72 28.68 43.49
CA ASN A 570 3.07 28.73 42.95
C ASN A 570 3.72 27.35 42.92
N TRP A 571 4.27 26.95 41.77
CA TRP A 571 4.99 25.70 41.58
C TRP A 571 6.45 25.94 41.17
N ASN A 572 7.34 25.08 41.67
CA ASN A 572 8.65 24.85 41.07
C ASN A 572 8.50 23.60 40.19
N LEU A 573 8.55 23.77 38.88
CA LEU A 573 8.29 22.69 37.93
C LEU A 573 9.51 21.74 37.83
N PRO A 574 9.28 20.44 37.55
CA PRO A 574 10.36 19.53 37.18
C PRO A 574 11.01 19.96 35.85
N ASP A 575 12.18 19.40 35.53
CA ASP A 575 12.79 19.57 34.21
C ASP A 575 11.81 19.08 33.13
N ILE A 576 11.50 19.94 32.15
CA ILE A 576 10.60 19.62 31.04
C ILE A 576 11.48 19.31 29.82
N PRO A 577 11.52 18.06 29.32
CA PRO A 577 12.29 17.70 28.14
C PRO A 577 11.93 18.55 26.91
N ALA A 578 12.81 18.60 25.92
CA ALA A 578 12.55 19.30 24.66
C ALA A 578 11.31 18.69 23.97
N LEU A 579 10.46 19.55 23.40
CA LEU A 579 9.23 19.17 22.69
C LEU A 579 8.17 18.43 23.55
N ASP A 580 8.35 18.36 24.86
CA ASP A 580 7.44 17.69 25.78
C ASP A 580 6.46 18.66 26.46
N SER A 581 5.46 18.12 27.15
CA SER A 581 4.43 18.89 27.82
C SER A 581 4.15 18.42 29.24
N LEU A 582 3.82 19.36 30.11
CA LEU A 582 3.39 19.13 31.48
C LEU A 582 1.99 19.72 31.67
N ILE A 583 1.08 18.93 32.24
CA ILE A 583 -0.32 19.33 32.45
C ILE A 583 -0.65 19.32 33.94
N ILE A 584 -1.14 20.45 34.46
CA ILE A 584 -1.68 20.57 35.81
C ILE A 584 -3.19 20.81 35.71
N ASN A 585 -3.99 19.89 36.24
CA ASN A 585 -5.45 19.99 36.26
C ASN A 585 -5.90 20.57 37.59
N VAL A 586 -6.79 21.56 37.53
CA VAL A 586 -7.39 22.22 38.68
C VAL A 586 -8.91 22.10 38.59
N LYS A 587 -9.53 21.63 39.66
CA LYS A 587 -10.98 21.60 39.84
C LYS A 587 -11.38 22.58 40.94
N ALA A 588 -12.41 23.39 40.71
CA ALA A 588 -12.82 24.45 41.61
C ALA A 588 -14.34 24.70 41.58
N HIS A 589 -14.86 25.37 42.61
CA HIS A 589 -16.26 25.81 42.72
C HIS A 589 -16.34 27.26 43.26
N LEU A 590 -17.54 27.86 43.18
CA LEU A 590 -17.80 29.21 43.68
C LEU A 590 -17.94 29.26 45.20
N ALA A 591 -17.47 30.35 45.83
CA ALA A 591 -17.68 30.57 47.25
C ALA A 591 -19.19 30.76 47.60
N ASP A 592 -19.61 30.23 48.74
CA ASP A 592 -21.03 30.08 49.13
C ASP A 592 -21.89 31.36 49.17
N ASN A 593 -21.28 32.55 49.22
CA ASN A 593 -21.97 33.83 49.45
C ASN A 593 -21.80 34.86 48.32
N MET A 594 -21.74 34.40 47.06
CA MET A 594 -21.65 35.32 45.92
C MET A 594 -22.98 36.08 45.71
N PRO A 595 -22.97 37.40 45.46
CA PRO A 595 -24.19 38.17 45.21
C PRO A 595 -24.95 37.72 43.96
N VAL A 596 -26.26 37.93 43.90
CA VAL A 596 -27.08 37.69 42.69
C VAL A 596 -26.61 38.58 41.54
N GLY A 597 -26.42 38.00 40.35
CA GLY A 597 -25.93 38.70 39.15
C GLY A 597 -24.90 37.89 38.36
N SER A 598 -24.38 38.49 37.28
CA SER A 598 -23.25 37.95 36.51
C SER A 598 -21.94 38.54 37.05
N HIS A 599 -20.98 37.68 37.39
CA HIS A 599 -19.68 38.06 37.97
C HIS A 599 -18.54 37.47 37.14
N PRO A 600 -17.59 38.28 36.63
CA PRO A 600 -16.43 37.78 35.93
C PRO A 600 -15.43 37.13 36.91
N LEU A 601 -14.85 36.02 36.50
CA LEU A 601 -13.88 35.20 37.23
C LEU A 601 -12.58 35.10 36.41
N PRO A 602 -11.74 36.15 36.44
CA PRO A 602 -10.50 36.16 35.68
C PRO A 602 -9.49 35.19 36.28
N HIS A 603 -9.09 34.20 35.49
CA HIS A 603 -7.96 33.34 35.81
C HIS A 603 -6.76 33.83 35.03
N ARG A 604 -5.60 33.80 35.69
CA ARG A 604 -4.33 34.16 35.06
C ARG A 604 -3.28 33.17 35.47
N ALA A 605 -2.42 32.80 34.55
CA ALA A 605 -1.23 32.04 34.84
C ALA A 605 -0.02 32.60 34.09
N GLN A 606 1.15 32.48 34.69
CA GLN A 606 2.41 32.95 34.15
C GLN A 606 3.50 31.92 34.42
N LEU A 607 4.22 31.59 33.36
CA LEU A 607 5.39 30.76 33.36
C LEU A 607 6.64 31.66 33.35
N ASP A 608 7.55 31.43 34.29
CA ASP A 608 8.82 32.14 34.39
C ASP A 608 9.97 31.18 34.06
N ILE A 609 10.65 31.48 32.94
CA ILE A 609 11.80 30.74 32.43
C ILE A 609 12.90 31.77 32.15
N SER A 610 14.01 31.66 32.87
CA SER A 610 15.06 32.68 32.91
C SER A 610 15.80 32.92 31.58
N ALA A 611 15.66 32.03 30.60
CA ALA A 611 16.35 32.07 29.31
C ALA A 611 15.41 31.92 28.11
N ASP A 612 14.12 32.18 28.32
CA ASP A 612 13.12 32.04 27.26
C ASP A 612 13.37 33.00 26.09
N GLU A 613 13.42 32.45 24.89
CA GLU A 613 13.66 33.20 23.66
C GLU A 613 12.35 33.73 23.04
N VAL A 614 11.17 33.22 23.45
CA VAL A 614 9.83 33.67 23.02
C VAL A 614 8.94 33.95 24.24
N PRO A 615 9.27 34.93 25.10
CA PRO A 615 8.55 35.14 26.35
C PRO A 615 7.08 35.61 26.22
N ALA A 616 6.60 35.88 25.00
CA ALA A 616 5.27 36.41 24.74
C ALA A 616 4.14 35.38 24.96
N ASP A 617 4.42 34.07 24.87
CA ASP A 617 3.43 33.00 25.05
C ASP A 617 3.54 32.28 26.40
N ASN A 618 4.29 32.87 27.34
CA ASN A 618 4.44 32.43 28.73
C ASN A 618 3.30 32.87 29.66
N THR A 619 2.27 33.54 29.13
CA THR A 619 1.12 34.00 29.92
C THR A 619 -0.17 33.49 29.32
N ALA A 620 -1.05 32.96 30.17
CA ALA A 620 -2.41 32.58 29.81
C ALA A 620 -3.41 33.31 30.70
N GLU A 621 -4.39 33.96 30.09
CA GLU A 621 -5.47 34.68 30.77
C GLU A 621 -6.81 34.26 30.15
N GLU A 622 -7.80 34.01 30.99
CA GLU A 622 -9.15 33.64 30.55
C GLU A 622 -10.16 34.10 31.60
N THR A 623 -11.39 34.43 31.20
CA THR A 623 -12.42 34.90 32.13
C THR A 623 -13.72 34.12 31.96
N ILE A 624 -14.10 33.39 33.01
CA ILE A 624 -15.40 32.71 33.11
C ILE A 624 -16.42 33.64 33.77
N TYR A 625 -17.70 33.49 33.46
CA TYR A 625 -18.77 34.20 34.17
C TYR A 625 -19.53 33.28 35.13
N ALA A 626 -19.57 33.65 36.40
CA ALA A 626 -20.52 33.07 37.36
C ALA A 626 -21.87 33.77 37.22
N VAL A 627 -22.95 32.99 37.05
CA VAL A 627 -24.32 33.54 36.97
C VAL A 627 -25.12 33.02 38.15
N ILE A 628 -25.39 33.93 39.09
CA ILE A 628 -26.18 33.65 40.29
C ILE A 628 -27.60 34.20 40.06
N LEU A 629 -28.58 33.32 39.88
CA LEU A 629 -29.99 33.68 39.66
C LEU A 629 -30.71 33.85 41.01
N ARG A 630 -31.80 34.63 41.05
CA ARG A 630 -32.70 34.63 42.22
C ARG A 630 -33.46 33.30 42.24
N GLU A 631 -33.39 32.56 43.35
CA GLU A 631 -34.28 31.43 43.59
C GLU A 631 -35.72 31.94 43.70
N ASN A 632 -36.51 31.71 42.64
CA ASN A 632 -37.96 31.83 42.69
C ASN A 632 -38.55 30.41 42.69
N ASN A 633 -39.44 30.13 43.64
CA ASN A 633 -40.36 29.00 43.57
C ASN A 633 -41.55 29.43 42.69
N ASP A 634 -41.90 28.59 41.72
CA ASP A 634 -42.98 28.81 40.76
C ASP A 634 -43.70 27.48 40.58
N LEU A 635 -44.89 27.35 41.17
CA LEU A 635 -45.70 26.15 41.02
C LEU A 635 -46.73 26.35 39.90
N ALA A 636 -47.04 25.29 39.17
CA ALA A 636 -48.13 25.29 38.21
C ALA A 636 -49.03 24.07 38.44
N ILE A 637 -50.33 24.26 38.24
CA ILE A 637 -51.29 23.15 38.21
C ILE A 637 -52.06 23.14 36.89
N THR A 638 -52.24 21.94 36.33
CA THR A 638 -53.19 21.70 35.24
C THR A 638 -54.30 20.78 35.70
N LEU A 639 -55.49 20.94 35.11
CA LEU A 639 -56.69 20.18 35.43
C LEU A 639 -57.29 19.64 34.13
N SER A 640 -57.56 18.34 34.08
CA SER A 640 -58.35 17.73 33.01
C SER A 640 -59.30 16.68 33.58
N SER A 641 -60.50 16.58 33.02
CA SER A 641 -61.44 15.50 33.28
C SER A 641 -61.33 14.42 32.22
N ARG A 642 -61.78 13.22 32.57
CA ARG A 642 -62.01 12.12 31.65
C ARG A 642 -63.35 11.48 31.98
N THR A 643 -64.25 11.49 31.01
CA THR A 643 -65.62 10.97 31.10
C THR A 643 -65.79 9.83 30.11
N ASP A 644 -66.74 8.93 30.36
CA ASP A 644 -67.04 7.83 29.43
C ASP A 644 -67.84 8.29 28.20
N THR A 645 -68.28 9.55 28.18
CA THR A 645 -69.08 10.15 27.11
C THR A 645 -68.51 11.51 26.73
N THR A 646 -68.58 11.89 25.46
CA THR A 646 -68.16 13.21 24.95
C THR A 646 -69.21 13.75 23.99
N VAL A 647 -69.52 15.05 24.05
CA VAL A 647 -70.45 15.73 23.13
C VAL A 647 -69.76 16.95 22.53
N ALA A 648 -69.80 17.06 21.20
CA ALA A 648 -69.15 18.14 20.44
C ALA A 648 -67.66 18.33 20.80
N GLY A 649 -66.93 17.23 21.01
CA GLY A 649 -65.51 17.26 21.37
C GLY A 649 -65.21 17.68 22.80
N ARG A 650 -66.24 17.83 23.66
CA ARG A 650 -66.08 18.11 25.09
C ARG A 650 -66.45 16.89 25.91
N ASN A 651 -65.73 16.67 27.01
CA ASN A 651 -66.13 15.70 28.03
C ASN A 651 -67.55 15.97 28.49
N ALA A 652 -68.36 14.93 28.56
CA ALA A 652 -69.77 15.06 28.84
C ALA A 652 -70.26 13.94 29.76
N VAL A 653 -71.25 14.26 30.58
CA VAL A 653 -71.79 13.36 31.61
C VAL A 653 -73.31 13.48 31.68
N LYS A 654 -73.96 12.41 32.10
CA LYS A 654 -75.38 12.40 32.49
C LYS A 654 -75.51 12.12 33.99
N ALA A 655 -76.74 12.19 34.49
CA ALA A 655 -77.05 11.85 35.88
C ALA A 655 -76.54 10.43 36.24
N ASP A 656 -76.02 10.28 37.45
CA ASP A 656 -75.35 9.09 37.99
C ASP A 656 -74.00 8.66 37.39
N ASP A 657 -73.49 9.33 36.36
CA ASP A 657 -72.18 8.98 35.80
C ASP A 657 -71.05 9.21 36.81
N ILE A 658 -70.06 8.33 36.77
CA ILE A 658 -68.79 8.49 37.48
C ILE A 658 -67.74 8.88 36.46
N TYR A 659 -66.96 9.92 36.75
CA TYR A 659 -65.87 10.37 35.88
C TYR A 659 -64.66 10.79 36.72
N THR A 660 -63.50 10.90 36.09
CA THR A 660 -62.23 11.11 36.80
C THR A 660 -61.64 12.47 36.45
N TYR A 661 -61.26 13.25 37.46
CA TYR A 661 -60.36 14.40 37.32
C TYR A 661 -58.91 13.96 37.49
N THR A 662 -58.03 14.45 36.63
CA THR A 662 -56.57 14.33 36.73
C THR A 662 -55.97 15.71 36.93
N PHE A 663 -55.16 15.87 37.97
CA PHE A 663 -54.43 17.10 38.23
C PHE A 663 -52.94 16.81 38.14
N ASN A 664 -52.19 17.63 37.40
CA ASN A 664 -50.73 17.57 37.39
C ASN A 664 -50.19 18.82 38.06
N VAL A 665 -49.44 18.63 39.14
CA VAL A 665 -48.78 19.71 39.89
C VAL A 665 -47.30 19.68 39.57
N SER A 666 -46.77 20.73 38.98
CA SER A 666 -45.35 20.86 38.66
C SER A 666 -44.70 22.02 39.41
N ASN A 667 -43.41 21.89 39.73
CA ASN A 667 -42.57 23.00 40.18
C ASN A 667 -41.67 23.44 39.03
N ASN A 668 -42.02 24.57 38.42
CA ASN A 668 -41.29 25.18 37.30
C ASN A 668 -40.22 26.18 37.77
N GLY A 669 -40.19 26.47 39.08
CA GLY A 669 -39.19 27.33 39.72
C GLY A 669 -37.85 26.64 39.92
N ALA A 670 -36.79 27.43 40.12
CA ALA A 670 -35.43 26.93 40.30
C ALA A 670 -35.18 26.36 41.72
N GLY A 671 -36.02 26.70 42.70
CA GLY A 671 -35.94 26.22 44.09
C GLY A 671 -36.93 25.08 44.39
N ALA A 672 -36.71 24.35 45.49
CA ALA A 672 -37.64 23.33 45.96
C ALA A 672 -38.87 23.97 46.65
N ALA A 673 -40.07 23.53 46.27
CA ALA A 673 -41.32 24.03 46.82
C ALA A 673 -41.78 23.14 47.98
N ASP A 674 -41.69 23.64 49.21
CA ASP A 674 -42.10 22.93 50.42
C ASP A 674 -43.59 23.15 50.76
N ASN A 675 -44.18 22.17 51.48
CA ASN A 675 -45.55 22.23 51.99
C ASN A 675 -46.62 22.51 50.92
N VAL A 676 -46.50 21.88 49.76
CA VAL A 676 -47.45 22.04 48.66
C VAL A 676 -48.80 21.44 49.03
N VAL A 677 -49.86 22.23 48.93
CA VAL A 677 -51.24 21.82 49.22
C VAL A 677 -52.12 22.06 47.99
N VAL A 678 -52.83 21.02 47.56
CA VAL A 678 -53.80 21.07 46.46
C VAL A 678 -55.21 21.02 47.03
N ARG A 679 -56.09 21.91 46.59
CA ARG A 679 -57.49 21.91 46.98
C ARG A 679 -58.39 21.95 45.75
N GLN A 680 -59.34 21.02 45.70
CA GLN A 680 -60.33 20.97 44.61
C GLN A 680 -61.67 21.56 45.06
N ASN A 681 -62.24 22.39 44.20
CA ASN A 681 -63.61 22.87 44.31
C ASN A 681 -64.48 22.13 43.30
N LEU A 682 -65.37 21.25 43.79
CA LEU A 682 -66.26 20.47 42.95
C LEU A 682 -67.48 21.31 42.52
N PRO A 683 -67.98 21.11 41.28
CA PRO A 683 -69.19 21.77 40.83
C PRO A 683 -70.41 21.37 41.67
N ALA A 684 -71.44 22.22 41.67
CA ALA A 684 -72.74 21.86 42.23
C ALA A 684 -73.25 20.57 41.57
N TYR A 685 -73.91 19.70 42.35
CA TYR A 685 -74.45 18.41 41.90
C TYR A 685 -73.41 17.35 41.51
N VAL A 686 -72.14 17.54 41.87
CA VAL A 686 -71.09 16.52 41.79
C VAL A 686 -70.59 16.19 43.18
N VAL A 687 -70.55 14.90 43.51
CA VAL A 687 -70.08 14.40 44.80
C VAL A 687 -68.80 13.61 44.62
N PHE A 688 -67.89 13.77 45.57
CA PHE A 688 -66.63 13.05 45.61
C PHE A 688 -66.87 11.56 45.84
N VAL A 689 -66.18 10.68 45.10
CA VAL A 689 -66.24 9.22 45.29
C VAL A 689 -64.98 8.73 45.99
N GLN A 690 -63.81 8.88 45.36
CA GLN A 690 -62.54 8.35 45.88
C GLN A 690 -61.34 9.03 45.18
N ASP A 691 -60.20 9.17 45.87
CA ASP A 691 -58.90 9.50 45.24
C ASP A 691 -58.02 8.25 44.97
N GLY A 692 -57.13 8.37 43.99
CA GLY A 692 -56.18 7.33 43.59
C GLY A 692 -54.92 7.24 44.45
N LEU A 693 -54.78 8.09 45.48
CA LEU A 693 -53.54 8.18 46.27
C LEU A 693 -53.67 7.56 47.67
N ASN A 694 -54.84 7.57 48.33
CA ASN A 694 -55.01 6.98 49.67
C ASN A 694 -56.45 6.56 50.05
N GLY A 695 -57.43 6.65 49.14
CA GLY A 695 -58.84 6.36 49.46
C GLY A 695 -59.47 7.38 50.42
N LEU A 696 -58.92 8.60 50.47
CA LEU A 696 -59.44 9.68 51.31
C LEU A 696 -60.72 10.23 50.69
N THR A 697 -61.69 10.64 51.52
CA THR A 697 -62.94 11.28 51.08
C THR A 697 -62.87 12.82 51.12
N THR A 698 -61.66 13.39 51.01
CA THR A 698 -61.40 14.82 51.18
C THR A 698 -60.99 15.47 49.87
N ASN A 699 -61.36 16.72 49.65
CA ASN A 699 -60.98 17.53 48.48
C ASN A 699 -59.72 18.38 48.70
N ASN A 700 -58.83 17.96 49.61
CA ASN A 700 -57.63 18.70 50.01
C ASN A 700 -56.46 17.72 50.23
N TRP A 701 -55.33 17.90 49.53
CA TRP A 701 -54.18 17.01 49.53
C TRP A 701 -52.90 17.73 49.91
N GLN A 702 -52.16 17.18 50.88
CA GLN A 702 -50.80 17.62 51.21
C GLN A 702 -49.79 16.79 50.40
N ILE A 703 -49.14 17.42 49.43
CA ILE A 703 -48.20 16.75 48.50
C ILE A 703 -46.79 16.61 49.11
N GLY A 704 -46.42 17.50 50.04
CA GLY A 704 -45.09 17.56 50.64
C GLY A 704 -44.17 18.52 49.87
N THR A 705 -42.89 18.18 49.75
CA THR A 705 -41.88 18.95 49.02
C THR A 705 -41.79 18.48 47.56
N LEU A 706 -41.76 19.42 46.61
CA LEU A 706 -41.59 19.16 45.19
C LEU A 706 -40.29 19.83 44.69
N GLN A 707 -39.33 19.03 44.18
CA GLN A 707 -38.06 19.56 43.67
C GLN A 707 -38.27 20.28 42.33
N SER A 708 -37.32 21.13 41.93
CA SER A 708 -37.35 21.82 40.63
C SER A 708 -37.49 20.83 39.47
N GLY A 709 -38.41 21.11 38.55
CA GLY A 709 -38.73 20.28 37.39
C GLY A 709 -39.55 19.02 37.69
N GLN A 710 -39.90 18.73 38.96
CA GLN A 710 -40.72 17.57 39.30
C GLN A 710 -42.21 17.85 39.09
N THR A 711 -42.92 16.83 38.61
CA THR A 711 -44.38 16.82 38.44
C THR A 711 -45.00 15.65 39.19
N LYS A 712 -46.13 15.87 39.88
CA LYS A 712 -46.90 14.83 40.56
C LYS A 712 -48.36 14.85 40.10
N SER A 713 -48.85 13.67 39.73
CA SER A 713 -50.23 13.49 39.25
C SER A 713 -51.15 12.96 40.35
N ILE A 714 -52.35 13.52 40.43
CA ILE A 714 -53.42 13.09 41.34
C ILE A 714 -54.66 12.75 40.50
N ASN A 715 -55.25 11.58 40.71
CA ASN A 715 -56.49 11.16 40.04
C ASN A 715 -57.64 11.08 41.05
N VAL A 716 -58.78 11.68 40.74
CA VAL A 716 -59.96 11.76 41.63
C VAL A 716 -61.21 11.37 40.88
N ALA A 717 -61.89 10.31 41.35
CA ALA A 717 -63.19 9.90 40.83
C ALA A 717 -64.32 10.67 41.53
N VAL A 718 -65.25 11.19 40.75
CA VAL A 718 -66.43 11.93 41.21
C VAL A 718 -67.68 11.40 40.53
N LYS A 719 -68.83 11.54 41.18
CA LYS A 719 -70.13 11.08 40.69
C LYS A 719 -71.09 12.25 40.52
N VAL A 720 -71.79 12.29 39.40
CA VAL A 720 -72.88 13.24 39.16
C VAL A 720 -74.13 12.81 39.95
N ALA A 721 -74.80 13.76 40.59
CA ALA A 721 -76.02 13.50 41.34
C ALA A 721 -77.12 12.91 40.46
N HIS A 722 -78.00 12.11 41.07
CA HIS A 722 -79.14 11.49 40.39
C HIS A 722 -80.14 12.51 39.83
N GLU A 723 -80.32 13.64 40.52
CA GLU A 723 -81.21 14.73 40.11
C GLU A 723 -80.38 16.00 39.85
N VAL A 724 -80.25 16.36 38.58
CA VAL A 724 -79.65 17.62 38.12
C VAL A 724 -80.74 18.44 37.40
N PRO A 725 -80.96 19.72 37.76
CA PRO A 725 -81.97 20.55 37.10
C PRO A 725 -81.74 20.70 35.59
N GLU A 726 -82.80 20.68 34.78
CA GLU A 726 -82.74 20.75 33.31
C GLU A 726 -82.06 22.02 32.74
N ASN A 727 -81.90 23.07 33.56
CA ASN A 727 -81.25 24.31 33.17
C ASN A 727 -79.71 24.28 33.34
N ILE A 728 -79.13 23.18 33.82
CA ILE A 728 -77.68 23.01 33.93
C ILE A 728 -77.17 22.32 32.67
N GLN A 729 -76.35 23.03 31.90
CA GLN A 729 -75.76 22.51 30.65
C GLN A 729 -74.26 22.22 30.79
N GLU A 730 -73.61 22.75 31.83
CA GLU A 730 -72.18 22.60 32.08
C GLU A 730 -71.91 22.47 33.59
N LEU A 731 -70.95 21.60 33.95
CA LEU A 731 -70.42 21.40 35.28
C LEU A 731 -68.97 21.86 35.29
N ILE A 732 -68.67 22.89 36.09
CA ILE A 732 -67.33 23.51 36.12
C ILE A 732 -66.64 23.14 37.43
N GLY A 733 -65.57 22.35 37.32
CA GLY A 733 -64.67 22.06 38.43
C GLY A 733 -63.47 22.99 38.41
N SER A 734 -62.98 23.38 39.59
CA SER A 734 -61.72 24.12 39.70
C SER A 734 -60.80 23.47 40.72
N VAL A 735 -59.50 23.68 40.54
CA VAL A 735 -58.46 23.24 41.47
C VAL A 735 -57.53 24.41 41.74
N GLU A 736 -57.10 24.56 42.98
CA GLU A 736 -56.13 25.55 43.42
C GLU A 736 -54.95 24.86 44.11
N ILE A 737 -53.76 25.42 43.92
CA ILE A 737 -52.56 25.01 44.65
C ILE A 737 -52.03 26.17 45.48
N THR A 738 -51.48 25.84 46.64
CA THR A 738 -50.90 26.82 47.56
C THR A 738 -49.61 26.28 48.16
N SER A 739 -48.59 27.13 48.22
CA SER A 739 -47.35 26.93 48.99
C SER A 739 -46.92 28.28 49.61
N PRO A 740 -46.27 28.29 50.80
CA PRO A 740 -45.91 29.54 51.50
C PRO A 740 -44.94 30.47 50.76
N LEU A 741 -44.22 29.98 49.74
CA LEU A 741 -43.10 30.69 49.09
C LEU A 741 -43.26 30.82 47.57
N ASP A 742 -44.44 30.55 47.03
CA ASP A 742 -44.70 30.70 45.60
C ASP A 742 -44.78 32.18 45.20
N THR A 743 -44.00 32.55 44.19
CA THR A 743 -43.84 33.93 43.71
C THR A 743 -44.71 34.25 42.49
N VAL A 744 -45.33 33.24 41.86
CA VAL A 744 -46.12 33.39 40.64
C VAL A 744 -47.53 32.88 40.90
N ALA A 745 -48.49 33.79 41.11
CA ALA A 745 -49.83 33.38 41.57
C ALA A 745 -50.82 33.04 40.44
N TRP A 746 -50.52 33.35 39.18
CA TRP A 746 -51.51 33.29 38.09
C TRP A 746 -51.69 31.88 37.49
N ASN A 747 -50.73 30.99 37.70
CA ASN A 747 -50.71 29.58 37.27
C ASN A 747 -51.08 28.58 38.40
N ASN A 748 -51.54 29.11 39.54
CA ASN A 748 -51.92 28.32 40.71
C ASN A 748 -53.38 27.85 40.74
N THR A 749 -54.13 28.13 39.68
CA THR A 749 -55.52 27.72 39.54
C THR A 749 -55.76 27.18 38.14
N ALA A 750 -56.42 26.04 38.06
CA ALA A 750 -56.91 25.48 36.79
C ALA A 750 -58.40 25.16 36.89
N MET A 751 -59.11 25.31 35.78
CA MET A 751 -60.55 25.07 35.67
C MET A 751 -60.82 24.13 34.50
N ASP A 752 -61.83 23.29 34.64
CA ASP A 752 -62.28 22.39 33.59
C ASP A 752 -63.81 22.31 33.56
N THR A 753 -64.37 22.30 32.36
CA THR A 753 -65.80 22.44 32.09
C THR A 753 -66.30 21.21 31.35
N ILE A 754 -67.28 20.51 31.94
CA ILE A 754 -67.85 19.27 31.42
C ILE A 754 -69.30 19.54 31.01
N ALA A 755 -69.70 19.10 29.82
CA ALA A 755 -71.08 19.26 29.36
C ALA A 755 -72.04 18.28 30.08
N PHE A 756 -73.24 18.73 30.46
CA PHE A 756 -74.27 17.87 31.03
C PHE A 756 -75.36 17.53 30.00
N ILE A 757 -75.60 16.24 29.76
CA ILE A 757 -76.51 15.76 28.70
C ILE A 757 -77.84 15.32 29.30
N THR A 758 -78.95 15.83 28.74
CA THR A 758 -80.31 15.38 29.07
C THR A 758 -80.73 14.32 28.04
N VAL A 759 -81.23 13.17 28.51
CA VAL A 759 -81.38 11.94 27.70
C VAL A 759 -82.36 12.13 26.52
N GLN A 760 -81.83 12.42 25.33
CA GLN A 760 -82.35 12.02 24.02
C GLN A 760 -81.32 12.36 22.93
N GLU A 761 -80.34 11.48 22.72
CA GLU A 761 -79.61 11.37 21.44
C GLU A 761 -78.79 10.05 21.42
N GLU A 762 -78.75 9.39 20.25
CA GLU A 762 -78.19 8.05 20.03
C GLU A 762 -76.67 7.98 20.28
N VAL A 763 -76.23 6.94 21.00
CA VAL A 763 -74.81 6.64 21.23
C VAL A 763 -74.22 5.96 19.99
N VAL A 764 -73.31 6.63 19.30
CA VAL A 764 -72.48 6.09 18.22
C VAL A 764 -71.19 5.53 18.83
N PHE A 765 -70.77 4.32 18.43
CA PHE A 765 -69.45 3.80 18.78
C PHE A 765 -68.39 4.52 17.94
N ASN A 766 -67.61 5.37 18.59
CA ASN A 766 -66.62 6.24 17.98
C ASN A 766 -65.28 5.51 17.80
N TYR A 767 -64.70 5.59 16.61
CA TYR A 767 -63.29 5.27 16.33
C TYR A 767 -62.56 6.61 16.24
N ASP A 768 -61.33 6.69 16.72
CA ASP A 768 -60.54 7.92 16.76
C ASP A 768 -59.09 7.55 16.42
N LEU A 769 -58.62 7.93 15.23
CA LEU A 769 -57.25 7.68 14.78
C LEU A 769 -56.43 8.95 14.93
N ALA A 770 -55.26 8.83 15.56
CA ALA A 770 -54.25 9.88 15.59
C ALA A 770 -53.06 9.48 14.73
N ILE A 771 -52.42 10.47 14.12
CA ILE A 771 -51.08 10.32 13.56
C ILE A 771 -50.14 11.32 14.23
N GLU A 772 -48.94 10.88 14.57
CA GLU A 772 -47.85 11.72 15.08
C GLU A 772 -46.63 11.55 14.17
N THR A 773 -45.95 12.66 13.88
CA THR A 773 -44.75 12.68 13.03
C THR A 773 -43.52 13.00 13.88
N GLU A 774 -42.45 12.24 13.69
CA GLU A 774 -41.14 12.48 14.32
C GLU A 774 -40.07 12.56 13.23
N VAL A 775 -39.22 13.58 13.31
CA VAL A 775 -38.06 13.73 12.41
C VAL A 775 -36.77 13.57 13.20
N ILE A 776 -35.92 12.67 12.73
CA ILE A 776 -34.59 12.47 13.28
C ILE A 776 -33.57 13.02 12.29
N THR A 777 -32.84 14.04 12.73
CA THR A 777 -31.82 14.76 11.96
C THR A 777 -30.50 14.75 12.71
N ASP A 778 -29.38 14.87 11.99
CA ASP A 778 -28.03 14.95 12.55
C ASP A 778 -27.58 16.38 12.88
N THR A 779 -28.43 17.37 12.56
CA THR A 779 -28.14 18.80 12.61
C THR A 779 -29.36 19.55 13.15
N THR A 780 -29.15 20.70 13.78
CA THR A 780 -30.24 21.58 14.25
C THR A 780 -29.97 23.03 13.86
N VAL A 781 -31.01 23.84 13.70
CA VAL A 781 -30.90 25.28 13.44
C VAL A 781 -31.73 26.07 14.45
N SER A 782 -31.24 27.24 14.86
CA SER A 782 -32.00 28.15 15.73
C SER A 782 -32.82 29.11 14.88
N ILE A 783 -34.14 29.01 14.94
CA ILE A 783 -35.10 29.94 14.31
C ILE A 783 -35.82 30.69 15.42
N GLU A 784 -35.72 32.02 15.41
CA GLU A 784 -36.36 32.89 16.41
C GLU A 784 -36.06 32.51 17.88
N GLY A 785 -34.86 31.96 18.14
CA GLY A 785 -34.41 31.57 19.48
C GLY A 785 -34.90 30.19 19.95
N THR A 786 -35.55 29.41 19.08
CA THR A 786 -35.95 28.03 19.33
C THR A 786 -35.14 27.08 18.45
N VAL A 787 -34.61 26.00 19.04
CA VAL A 787 -33.86 24.97 18.30
C VAL A 787 -34.84 24.10 17.52
N GLN A 788 -34.63 24.02 16.20
CA GLN A 788 -35.46 23.26 15.26
C GLN A 788 -34.62 22.17 14.57
N PRO A 789 -35.20 21.01 14.23
CA PRO A 789 -34.51 19.97 13.48
C PRO A 789 -34.14 20.48 12.08
N ALA A 790 -32.93 20.19 11.64
CA ALA A 790 -32.39 20.68 10.37
C ALA A 790 -31.67 19.59 9.61
N SER A 791 -31.80 19.59 8.28
CA SER A 791 -31.07 18.68 7.41
C SER A 791 -30.27 19.48 6.39
N ARG A 792 -29.07 19.03 6.08
CA ARG A 792 -28.21 19.69 5.09
C ARG A 792 -28.79 19.46 3.69
N ILE A 793 -28.62 20.43 2.81
CA ILE A 793 -28.98 20.30 1.39
C ILE A 793 -28.24 19.09 0.81
N GLY A 794 -28.95 18.26 0.03
CA GLY A 794 -28.43 17.02 -0.55
C GLY A 794 -28.30 15.83 0.40
N SER A 795 -28.45 16.03 1.71
CA SER A 795 -28.34 14.97 2.72
C SER A 795 -29.67 14.25 2.97
N VAL A 796 -29.59 13.07 3.59
CA VAL A 796 -30.76 12.25 3.97
C VAL A 796 -31.07 12.39 5.46
N TYR A 797 -32.35 12.41 5.80
CA TYR A 797 -32.85 12.36 7.18
C TYR A 797 -33.92 11.27 7.34
N LEU A 798 -34.16 10.84 8.57
CA LEU A 798 -35.14 9.80 8.89
C LEU A 798 -36.46 10.44 9.34
N TYR A 799 -37.55 10.03 8.69
CA TYR A 799 -38.91 10.44 9.02
C TYR A 799 -39.70 9.25 9.56
N LYS A 800 -40.45 9.46 10.64
CA LYS A 800 -41.28 8.44 11.29
C LYS A 800 -42.72 8.92 11.46
N LEU A 801 -43.65 7.99 11.26
CA LEU A 801 -45.08 8.13 11.44
C LEU A 801 -45.56 7.13 12.49
N SER A 802 -46.26 7.61 13.50
CA SER A 802 -46.88 6.79 14.55
C SER A 802 -48.40 6.93 14.49
N ILE A 803 -49.09 5.88 14.06
CA ILE A 803 -50.54 5.86 13.93
C ILE A 803 -51.14 5.16 15.14
N THR A 804 -52.01 5.85 15.88
CA THR A 804 -52.60 5.36 17.13
C THR A 804 -54.13 5.33 17.03
N ASN A 805 -54.77 4.27 17.50
CA ASN A 805 -56.22 4.26 17.68
C ASN A 805 -56.59 4.66 19.13
N ASN A 806 -56.98 5.91 19.32
CA ASN A 806 -57.42 6.47 20.59
C ASN A 806 -58.88 6.12 20.94
N GLY A 807 -59.64 5.62 19.96
CA GLY A 807 -61.04 5.26 20.13
C GLY A 807 -61.24 3.92 20.85
N PRO A 808 -62.39 3.70 21.50
CA PRO A 808 -62.70 2.45 22.19
C PRO A 808 -62.99 1.25 21.26
N GLY A 809 -63.22 1.48 19.96
CA GLY A 809 -63.50 0.43 18.96
C GLY A 809 -62.26 0.04 18.12
N VAL A 810 -62.28 -1.14 17.48
CA VAL A 810 -61.23 -1.56 16.52
C VAL A 810 -61.41 -0.82 15.20
N ALA A 811 -60.41 -0.03 14.79
CA ALA A 811 -60.43 0.66 13.50
C ALA A 811 -60.03 -0.31 12.38
N GLU A 812 -60.73 -0.28 11.25
CA GLU A 812 -60.50 -1.19 10.10
C GLU A 812 -60.39 -0.37 8.81
N ASN A 813 -59.67 -0.89 7.81
CA ASN A 813 -59.45 -0.25 6.52
C ASN A 813 -58.86 1.17 6.66
N ILE A 814 -57.75 1.26 7.39
CA ILE A 814 -57.06 2.52 7.67
C ILE A 814 -56.12 2.82 6.51
N ARG A 815 -56.14 4.06 6.03
CA ARG A 815 -55.24 4.53 4.98
C ARG A 815 -54.37 5.65 5.50
N VAL A 816 -53.06 5.55 5.28
CA VAL A 816 -52.08 6.59 5.61
C VAL A 816 -51.58 7.22 4.32
N LEU A 817 -51.64 8.54 4.25
CA LEU A 817 -51.25 9.37 3.13
C LEU A 817 -50.14 10.31 3.60
N ASP A 818 -49.01 10.37 2.91
CA ASP A 818 -47.94 11.31 3.23
C ASP A 818 -47.47 11.98 1.93
N ASN A 819 -47.55 13.31 1.88
CA ASN A 819 -47.20 14.09 0.70
C ASN A 819 -45.91 14.87 0.96
N LEU A 820 -44.82 14.38 0.37
CA LEU A 820 -43.51 14.98 0.49
C LEU A 820 -43.46 16.33 -0.23
N PRO A 821 -42.83 17.36 0.36
CA PRO A 821 -42.66 18.64 -0.30
C PRO A 821 -41.81 18.51 -1.58
N GLU A 822 -41.99 19.41 -2.55
CA GLU A 822 -41.33 19.35 -3.88
C GLU A 822 -39.80 19.32 -3.79
N GLU A 823 -39.25 19.91 -2.72
CA GLU A 823 -37.82 19.95 -2.43
C GLU A 823 -37.31 18.74 -1.63
N VAL A 824 -38.09 17.66 -1.50
CA VAL A 824 -37.70 16.42 -0.81
C VAL A 824 -37.96 15.20 -1.69
N PHE A 825 -36.96 14.33 -1.79
CA PHE A 825 -37.05 13.09 -2.56
C PHE A 825 -37.04 11.87 -1.65
N LEU A 826 -37.92 10.89 -1.93
CA LEU A 826 -37.86 9.60 -1.26
C LEU A 826 -36.53 8.88 -1.58
N TYR A 827 -35.77 8.52 -0.54
CA TYR A 827 -34.49 7.80 -0.68
C TYR A 827 -34.68 6.29 -0.45
N GLN A 828 -35.32 5.90 0.65
CA GLN A 828 -35.54 4.49 1.00
C GLN A 828 -36.76 4.30 1.92
N LEU A 829 -37.52 3.22 1.72
CA LEU A 829 -38.66 2.85 2.56
C LEU A 829 -38.29 1.76 3.59
N SER A 830 -38.82 1.85 4.80
CA SER A 830 -38.80 0.73 5.76
C SER A 830 -39.93 -0.29 5.53
N LYS A 831 -41.05 0.14 4.91
CA LYS A 831 -42.25 -0.67 4.67
C LYS A 831 -42.83 -0.41 3.27
N LYS A 832 -43.19 -1.49 2.57
CA LYS A 832 -43.66 -1.45 1.16
C LYS A 832 -44.99 -0.69 1.05
N THR A 833 -45.00 0.39 0.28
CA THR A 833 -46.19 1.18 -0.11
C THR A 833 -47.00 0.48 -1.20
N ILE A 834 -48.30 0.77 -1.28
CA ILE A 834 -49.25 0.20 -2.27
C ILE A 834 -49.38 1.05 -3.53
N GLU A 835 -49.16 2.36 -3.44
CA GLU A 835 -48.97 3.28 -4.57
C GLU A 835 -47.84 4.27 -4.24
N SER A 836 -46.90 4.49 -5.16
CA SER A 836 -45.82 5.45 -4.98
C SER A 836 -45.59 6.24 -6.26
N THR A 837 -45.92 7.52 -6.21
CA THR A 837 -45.21 8.51 -7.04
C THR A 837 -43.99 8.99 -6.22
N GLN A 838 -43.11 9.80 -6.82
CA GLN A 838 -41.93 10.31 -6.12
C GLN A 838 -42.28 11.29 -4.97
N ALA A 839 -43.54 11.75 -4.88
CA ALA A 839 -44.03 12.73 -3.91
C ALA A 839 -45.17 12.22 -3.01
N ASP A 840 -46.02 11.30 -3.46
CA ASP A 840 -47.15 10.78 -2.66
C ASP A 840 -46.90 9.34 -2.19
N LEU A 841 -46.93 9.13 -0.87
CA LEU A 841 -46.76 7.82 -0.23
C LEU A 841 -48.08 7.35 0.38
N VAL A 842 -48.46 6.09 0.11
CA VAL A 842 -49.76 5.52 0.56
C VAL A 842 -49.60 4.14 1.19
N TRP A 843 -50.09 3.97 2.42
CA TRP A 843 -50.15 2.66 3.08
C TRP A 843 -51.56 2.31 3.50
N ASP A 844 -51.96 1.05 3.30
CA ASP A 844 -53.19 0.50 3.89
C ASP A 844 -52.81 -0.36 5.12
N ILE A 845 -53.53 -0.19 6.22
CA ILE A 845 -53.44 -0.97 7.46
C ILE A 845 -54.80 -1.65 7.68
N ASP A 846 -54.79 -2.98 7.75
CA ASP A 846 -56.02 -3.78 7.78
C ASP A 846 -56.90 -3.46 9.00
N SER A 847 -56.30 -3.46 10.20
CA SER A 847 -56.99 -3.10 11.45
C SER A 847 -56.03 -2.64 12.55
N LEU A 848 -56.52 -1.81 13.47
CA LEU A 848 -55.78 -1.31 14.63
C LEU A 848 -56.67 -1.36 15.88
N SER A 849 -56.27 -2.13 16.90
CA SER A 849 -57.03 -2.26 18.16
C SER A 849 -56.95 -0.98 19.00
N SER A 850 -57.91 -0.78 19.91
CA SER A 850 -57.89 0.37 20.83
C SER A 850 -56.57 0.44 21.62
N GLY A 851 -55.92 1.60 21.59
CA GLY A 851 -54.62 1.87 22.22
C GLY A 851 -53.39 1.29 21.49
N GLN A 852 -53.58 0.62 20.34
CA GLN A 852 -52.47 0.07 19.56
C GLN A 852 -51.83 1.17 18.69
N ILE A 853 -50.50 1.09 18.53
CA ILE A 853 -49.69 1.98 17.70
C ILE A 853 -49.08 1.19 16.55
N GLU A 854 -49.15 1.70 15.34
CA GLU A 854 -48.44 1.20 14.16
C GLU A 854 -47.41 2.24 13.71
N GLU A 855 -46.16 1.83 13.53
CA GLU A 855 -45.06 2.71 13.12
C GLU A 855 -44.65 2.48 11.66
N ILE A 856 -44.45 3.57 10.92
CA ILE A 856 -43.93 3.57 9.55
C ILE A 856 -42.76 4.54 9.49
N SER A 857 -41.63 4.14 8.90
CA SER A 857 -40.48 5.04 8.72
C SER A 857 -39.92 5.04 7.30
N PHE A 858 -39.33 6.15 6.88
CA PHE A 858 -38.65 6.24 5.59
C PHE A 858 -37.54 7.30 5.61
N TYR A 859 -36.55 7.12 4.74
CA TYR A 859 -35.47 8.07 4.53
C TYR A 859 -35.82 9.03 3.41
N ALA A 860 -35.68 10.32 3.69
CA ALA A 860 -35.98 11.42 2.79
C ALA A 860 -34.71 12.22 2.52
N ARG A 861 -34.46 12.57 1.24
CA ARG A 861 -33.29 13.36 0.80
C ARG A 861 -33.72 14.79 0.47
N VAL A 862 -32.99 15.78 1.00
CA VAL A 862 -33.22 17.20 0.68
C VAL A 862 -32.71 17.51 -0.72
N SER A 863 -33.50 18.24 -1.51
CA SER A 863 -33.16 18.65 -2.88
C SER A 863 -31.98 19.61 -2.92
N ASP A 864 -31.07 19.37 -3.88
CA ASP A 864 -29.89 20.21 -4.13
C ASP A 864 -30.27 21.62 -4.65
N ASN A 865 -31.52 21.83 -5.09
CA ASN A 865 -31.97 23.06 -5.74
C ASN A 865 -32.44 24.19 -4.80
N ILE A 866 -32.38 24.00 -3.48
CA ILE A 866 -32.81 24.99 -2.49
C ILE A 866 -31.79 26.14 -2.44
N ARG A 867 -32.22 27.37 -2.77
CA ARG A 867 -31.33 28.55 -2.92
C ARG A 867 -31.35 29.54 -1.75
N GLN A 868 -32.29 29.40 -0.83
CA GLN A 868 -32.40 30.24 0.36
C GLN A 868 -32.35 29.32 1.57
N THR A 869 -31.61 29.67 2.61
CA THR A 869 -31.62 28.92 3.88
C THR A 869 -31.61 29.90 5.07
N PRO A 870 -32.13 29.50 6.24
CA PRO A 870 -32.84 28.24 6.50
C PRO A 870 -34.19 28.20 5.74
N PHE A 871 -34.47 27.09 5.04
CA PHE A 871 -35.73 26.88 4.28
C PHE A 871 -36.56 25.82 4.96
N ALA A 872 -37.82 26.13 5.27
CA ALA A 872 -38.71 25.21 5.97
C ALA A 872 -39.27 24.17 4.99
N LEU A 873 -38.88 22.91 5.18
CA LEU A 873 -39.46 21.74 4.52
C LEU A 873 -40.59 21.23 5.40
N VAL A 874 -41.82 21.57 5.02
CA VAL A 874 -43.02 21.19 5.77
C VAL A 874 -43.57 19.91 5.15
N ASN A 875 -43.50 18.81 5.89
CA ASN A 875 -44.10 17.55 5.50
C ASN A 875 -45.41 17.32 6.26
N GLN A 876 -46.43 16.82 5.58
CA GLN A 876 -47.74 16.57 6.18
C GLN A 876 -48.18 15.14 5.88
N ALA A 877 -48.49 14.41 6.96
CA ALA A 877 -49.07 13.09 6.90
C ALA A 877 -50.52 13.12 7.40
N GLU A 878 -51.37 12.34 6.75
CA GLU A 878 -52.79 12.20 7.04
C GLU A 878 -53.16 10.71 7.22
N VAL A 879 -53.97 10.41 8.22
CA VAL A 879 -54.60 9.10 8.41
C VAL A 879 -56.11 9.21 8.18
N VAL A 880 -56.64 8.34 7.32
CA VAL A 880 -58.04 8.34 6.90
C VAL A 880 -58.67 6.99 7.22
N SER A 881 -59.85 7.02 7.84
CA SER A 881 -60.74 5.86 7.96
C SER A 881 -62.19 6.31 7.80
N ALA A 882 -63.05 5.45 7.24
CA ALA A 882 -64.42 5.79 6.87
C ALA A 882 -65.36 6.07 8.07
N ARG A 883 -64.91 5.86 9.31
CA ARG A 883 -65.71 6.01 10.54
C ARG A 883 -64.99 6.75 11.66
N ASP A 884 -63.93 7.49 11.33
CA ASP A 884 -63.26 8.33 12.31
C ASP A 884 -64.16 9.47 12.76
N THR A 885 -64.21 9.70 14.07
CA THR A 885 -65.09 10.68 14.71
C THR A 885 -64.38 11.94 15.17
N VAL A 886 -63.04 11.94 15.17
CA VAL A 886 -62.22 13.07 15.58
C VAL A 886 -61.24 13.41 14.47
N ALA A 887 -61.68 14.19 13.47
CA ALA A 887 -60.82 14.52 12.34
C ALA A 887 -59.63 15.45 12.69
N THR A 888 -59.55 15.99 13.92
CA THR A 888 -58.56 17.02 14.28
C THR A 888 -57.16 16.48 14.54
N ASN A 889 -57.01 15.18 14.81
CA ASN A 889 -55.74 14.49 15.06
C ASN A 889 -55.35 13.55 13.91
N ASN A 890 -56.09 13.60 12.81
CA ASN A 890 -55.86 12.80 11.62
C ASN A 890 -54.74 13.35 10.74
N VAL A 891 -54.23 14.54 11.07
CA VAL A 891 -53.18 15.21 10.32
C VAL A 891 -52.06 15.58 11.28
N SER A 892 -50.84 15.25 10.91
CA SER A 892 -49.64 15.70 11.62
C SER A 892 -48.67 16.32 10.63
N THR A 893 -48.07 17.42 11.06
CA THR A 893 -47.13 18.19 10.27
C THR A 893 -45.82 18.28 11.02
N SER A 894 -44.73 17.93 10.35
CA SER A 894 -43.38 18.12 10.85
C SER A 894 -42.62 19.07 9.92
N THR A 895 -41.82 19.95 10.52
CA THR A 895 -40.98 20.90 9.77
C THR A 895 -39.52 20.56 9.97
N VAL A 896 -38.77 20.41 8.88
CA VAL A 896 -37.31 20.28 8.88
C VAL A 896 -36.72 21.48 8.16
N TYR A 897 -35.71 22.12 8.73
CA TYR A 897 -35.07 23.24 8.04
C TYR A 897 -33.91 22.76 7.17
N ALA A 898 -33.98 23.03 5.87
CA ALA A 898 -32.83 22.91 4.98
C ALA A 898 -31.84 24.04 5.27
N VAL A 899 -30.60 23.68 5.62
CA VAL A 899 -29.53 24.63 5.93
C VAL A 899 -28.32 24.43 5.02
N HIS A 900 -27.63 25.52 4.70
CA HIS A 900 -26.26 25.44 4.20
C HIS A 900 -25.32 25.09 5.36
N SER A 901 -24.18 24.48 5.04
CA SER A 901 -23.09 24.22 5.97
C SER A 901 -22.46 25.53 6.48
N SER A 902 -23.10 26.24 7.41
CA SER A 902 -22.53 27.43 8.05
C SER A 902 -21.72 27.05 9.29
N GLY A 903 -20.39 26.92 9.13
CA GLY A 903 -19.45 26.83 10.25
C GLY A 903 -18.19 26.00 10.00
N TYR A 904 -18.17 25.15 8.99
CA TYR A 904 -16.98 24.41 8.58
C TYR A 904 -16.49 24.96 7.25
N SER A 905 -15.21 25.31 7.18
CA SER A 905 -14.56 25.65 5.92
C SER A 905 -14.19 24.39 5.18
N SER A 906 -14.45 24.35 3.88
CA SER A 906 -13.92 23.28 3.03
C SER A 906 -12.39 23.40 2.88
N ASP A 907 -11.76 22.29 2.51
CA ASP A 907 -10.34 22.19 2.17
C ASP A 907 -10.27 21.42 0.85
N ILE A 908 -10.05 22.14 -0.25
CA ILE A 908 -9.96 21.54 -1.57
C ILE A 908 -8.49 21.29 -1.89
N ALA A 909 -8.19 20.11 -2.41
CA ALA A 909 -6.90 19.80 -2.99
C ALA A 909 -7.08 19.42 -4.46
N VAL A 910 -6.13 19.84 -5.29
CA VAL A 910 -6.06 19.42 -6.69
C VAL A 910 -4.78 18.61 -6.92
N GLU A 911 -4.90 17.53 -7.68
CA GLU A 911 -3.78 16.72 -8.14
C GLU A 911 -3.93 16.45 -9.64
N ASN A 912 -2.86 16.65 -10.39
CA ASN A 912 -2.81 16.47 -11.82
C ASN A 912 -2.10 15.17 -12.18
N PHE A 913 -2.71 14.44 -13.09
CA PHE A 913 -2.16 13.20 -13.59
C PHE A 913 -2.11 13.21 -15.10
N VAL A 914 -0.94 12.91 -15.64
CA VAL A 914 -0.78 12.65 -17.07
C VAL A 914 -0.80 11.15 -17.26
N HIS A 915 -1.62 10.67 -18.17
CA HIS A 915 -1.79 9.26 -18.48
C HIS A 915 -1.63 9.01 -19.97
N GLY A 916 -1.05 7.88 -20.37
CA GLY A 916 -1.17 7.48 -21.76
C GLY A 916 -0.43 6.21 -22.10
N SER A 917 -0.64 5.80 -23.34
CA SER A 917 -0.16 4.55 -23.92
C SER A 917 1.26 4.61 -24.48
N SER A 918 1.94 5.77 -24.41
CA SER A 918 3.24 6.03 -25.07
C SER A 918 4.22 6.82 -24.20
N PHE A 919 4.07 6.77 -22.87
CA PHE A 919 5.00 7.41 -21.94
C PHE A 919 6.23 6.55 -21.64
N VAL A 920 7.37 7.18 -21.50
CA VAL A 920 8.62 6.59 -20.99
C VAL A 920 9.05 7.38 -19.76
N PHE A 921 9.30 6.69 -18.65
CA PHE A 921 9.77 7.28 -17.39
C PHE A 921 11.30 7.36 -17.40
N ALA A 922 11.87 8.47 -16.93
CA ALA A 922 13.30 8.59 -16.63
C ALA A 922 13.51 8.39 -15.12
N ASP A 923 14.31 7.38 -14.75
CA ASP A 923 14.89 7.09 -13.42
C ASP A 923 14.29 7.85 -12.21
N ASN A 924 13.24 7.29 -11.60
CA ASN A 924 12.64 7.71 -10.31
C ASN A 924 12.29 9.19 -10.09
N ASP A 925 12.38 10.05 -11.11
CA ASP A 925 11.99 11.45 -11.05
C ASP A 925 10.86 11.73 -12.06
N THR A 926 9.93 12.60 -11.68
CA THR A 926 8.54 12.79 -12.20
C THR A 926 8.41 13.33 -13.64
N THR A 927 9.28 12.90 -14.56
CA THR A 927 9.43 13.47 -15.90
C THR A 927 8.69 12.62 -16.96
N TRP A 928 7.63 13.17 -17.58
CA TRP A 928 6.76 12.46 -18.53
C TRP A 928 7.08 12.81 -19.98
N PHE A 929 7.20 11.83 -20.88
CA PHE A 929 7.48 12.05 -22.31
C PHE A 929 6.34 11.59 -23.23
N ALA A 930 5.96 12.39 -24.24
CA ALA A 930 4.92 12.05 -25.21
C ALA A 930 5.41 12.18 -26.66
N GLU A 931 5.03 11.23 -27.53
CA GLU A 931 5.35 11.29 -28.95
C GLU A 931 4.67 12.49 -29.64
N GLY A 932 5.39 13.22 -30.49
CA GLY A 932 4.81 14.26 -31.32
C GLY A 932 3.76 13.69 -32.28
N ASN A 933 2.67 14.43 -32.53
CA ASN A 933 1.52 14.02 -33.33
C ASN A 933 0.66 12.89 -32.70
N SER A 934 0.70 12.76 -31.37
CA SER A 934 -0.11 11.79 -30.61
C SER A 934 -1.06 12.47 -29.61
N ASN A 935 -2.02 11.69 -29.11
CA ASN A 935 -2.87 12.10 -27.99
C ASN A 935 -2.34 11.49 -26.70
N TYR A 936 -2.27 12.27 -25.63
CA TYR A 936 -2.15 11.76 -24.27
C TYR A 936 -3.44 12.03 -23.49
N SER A 937 -3.70 11.23 -22.47
CA SER A 937 -4.81 11.42 -21.54
C SER A 937 -4.33 12.23 -20.34
N TYR A 938 -5.19 13.08 -19.83
CA TYR A 938 -4.92 13.95 -18.70
C TYR A 938 -6.09 13.85 -17.74
N SER A 939 -5.80 13.65 -16.46
CA SER A 939 -6.80 13.64 -15.39
C SER A 939 -6.47 14.72 -14.36
N ILE A 940 -7.50 15.45 -13.95
CA ILE A 940 -7.44 16.34 -12.79
C ILE A 940 -8.30 15.69 -11.70
N VAL A 941 -7.69 15.40 -10.56
CA VAL A 941 -8.38 14.90 -9.37
C VAL A 941 -8.58 16.05 -8.41
N ILE A 942 -9.82 16.25 -8.01
CA ILE A 942 -10.20 17.24 -7.01
C ILE A 942 -10.68 16.50 -5.79
N LYS A 943 -10.08 16.76 -4.64
CA LYS A 943 -10.40 16.14 -3.36
C LYS A 943 -10.92 17.21 -2.41
N ASN A 944 -11.94 16.87 -1.65
CA ASN A 944 -12.35 17.64 -0.49
C ASN A 944 -11.86 16.91 0.76
N SER A 945 -10.84 17.43 1.42
CA SER A 945 -10.19 16.79 2.58
C SER A 945 -10.88 17.11 3.91
N SER A 946 -12.01 17.82 3.86
CA SER A 946 -12.72 18.30 5.04
C SER A 946 -13.99 17.51 5.35
N ASP A 947 -14.48 17.65 6.57
CA ASP A 947 -15.79 17.17 7.02
C ASP A 947 -16.98 18.04 6.51
N ALA A 948 -16.70 19.08 5.72
CA ALA A 948 -17.68 20.02 5.15
C ALA A 948 -17.93 19.71 3.67
N PHE A 949 -19.11 20.04 3.12
CA PHE A 949 -19.26 20.10 1.67
C PHE A 949 -18.43 21.27 1.12
N ALA A 950 -17.76 21.06 -0.01
CA ALA A 950 -17.12 22.14 -0.74
C ALA A 950 -18.12 22.71 -1.75
N ASP A 951 -18.55 23.95 -1.53
CA ASP A 951 -19.62 24.59 -2.30
C ASP A 951 -19.06 25.36 -3.49
N SER A 952 -19.74 25.31 -4.63
CA SER A 952 -19.37 26.05 -5.86
C SER A 952 -17.91 25.88 -6.25
N VAL A 953 -17.44 24.63 -6.26
CA VAL A 953 -16.05 24.29 -6.58
C VAL A 953 -15.76 24.67 -8.03
N PHE A 954 -14.75 25.51 -8.23
CA PHE A 954 -14.26 25.84 -9.56
C PHE A 954 -12.91 25.18 -9.78
N VAL A 955 -12.68 24.72 -11.01
CA VAL A 955 -11.40 24.15 -11.45
C VAL A 955 -11.01 24.85 -12.73
N THR A 956 -9.80 25.41 -12.76
CA THR A 956 -9.24 26.10 -13.92
C THR A 956 -7.96 25.42 -14.32
N GLU A 957 -7.94 24.88 -15.54
CA GLU A 957 -6.75 24.31 -16.15
C GLU A 957 -6.17 25.31 -17.15
N HIS A 958 -4.88 25.61 -17.00
CA HIS A 958 -4.12 26.41 -17.96
C HIS A 958 -3.48 25.51 -19.01
N LEU A 959 -3.97 25.61 -20.25
CA LEU A 959 -3.50 24.77 -21.34
C LEU A 959 -2.09 25.17 -21.79
N PRO A 960 -1.16 24.22 -21.95
CA PRO A 960 0.18 24.52 -22.41
C PRO A 960 0.20 25.02 -23.86
N GLN A 961 1.09 25.96 -24.13
CA GLN A 961 1.18 26.61 -25.44
C GLN A 961 1.51 25.59 -26.55
N GLY A 962 0.58 25.42 -27.49
CA GLY A 962 0.75 24.56 -28.66
C GLY A 962 0.13 23.16 -28.53
N ALA A 963 -0.35 22.75 -27.35
CA ALA A 963 -1.19 21.55 -27.23
C ALA A 963 -2.67 21.93 -27.40
N THR A 964 -3.48 21.03 -27.95
CA THR A 964 -4.92 21.28 -28.17
C THR A 964 -5.78 20.18 -27.54
N PRO A 965 -6.78 20.50 -26.71
CA PRO A 965 -7.67 19.49 -26.13
C PRO A 965 -8.53 18.81 -27.20
N VAL A 966 -8.73 17.51 -27.04
CA VAL A 966 -9.60 16.70 -27.90
C VAL A 966 -11.01 16.74 -27.31
N GLU A 967 -11.85 17.66 -27.80
CA GLU A 967 -13.17 17.94 -27.20
C GLU A 967 -14.10 16.73 -27.06
N SER A 968 -13.99 15.74 -27.94
CA SER A 968 -14.77 14.51 -27.89
C SER A 968 -14.38 13.56 -26.75
N SER A 969 -13.28 13.82 -26.05
CA SER A 969 -12.72 12.95 -25.02
C SER A 969 -12.96 13.41 -23.59
N PHE A 970 -13.61 14.56 -23.39
CA PHE A 970 -13.95 15.05 -22.06
C PHE A 970 -14.90 14.09 -21.34
N SER A 971 -14.50 13.58 -20.18
CA SER A 971 -15.38 12.86 -19.25
C SER A 971 -16.45 13.81 -18.69
N THR A 972 -16.09 15.09 -18.50
CA THR A 972 -16.99 16.17 -18.10
C THR A 972 -16.70 17.41 -18.93
N GLN A 973 -17.72 17.94 -19.61
CA GLN A 973 -17.56 19.11 -20.49
C GLN A 973 -17.23 20.38 -19.68
N PRO A 974 -16.22 21.17 -20.09
CA PRO A 974 -15.91 22.43 -19.43
C PRO A 974 -17.06 23.44 -19.61
N ARG A 975 -17.33 24.20 -18.55
CA ARG A 975 -18.30 25.30 -18.57
C ARG A 975 -17.81 26.43 -19.48
N THR A 976 -16.50 26.65 -19.53
CA THR A 976 -15.88 27.63 -20.42
C THR A 976 -14.59 27.04 -20.97
N ALA A 977 -14.42 27.11 -22.29
CA ALA A 977 -13.22 26.66 -22.97
C ALA A 977 -12.69 27.78 -23.87
N THR A 978 -11.41 28.13 -23.68
CA THR A 978 -10.68 29.07 -24.55
C THR A 978 -9.47 28.36 -25.16
N SER A 979 -8.70 29.06 -26.00
CA SER A 979 -7.45 28.52 -26.55
C SER A 979 -6.34 28.33 -25.52
N THR A 980 -6.49 28.84 -24.29
CA THR A 980 -5.43 28.82 -23.26
C THR A 980 -5.94 28.33 -21.90
N THR A 981 -7.24 28.21 -21.69
CA THR A 981 -7.82 27.83 -20.40
C THR A 981 -9.08 27.00 -20.56
N LEU A 982 -9.25 26.00 -19.70
CA LEU A 982 -10.49 25.25 -19.52
C LEU A 982 -10.97 25.46 -18.09
N GLN A 983 -12.28 25.68 -17.92
CA GLN A 983 -12.87 25.90 -16.61
C GLN A 983 -14.10 25.03 -16.39
N TRP A 984 -14.11 24.33 -15.26
CA TRP A 984 -15.24 23.56 -14.76
C TRP A 984 -15.78 24.19 -13.48
N VAL A 985 -17.07 23.98 -13.25
CA VAL A 985 -17.75 24.39 -12.02
C VAL A 985 -18.62 23.23 -11.58
N PHE A 986 -18.43 22.78 -10.34
CA PHE A 986 -19.25 21.78 -9.67
C PHE A 986 -20.11 22.48 -8.61
N GLU A 987 -21.36 22.05 -8.46
CA GLU A 987 -22.26 22.63 -7.48
C GLU A 987 -21.78 22.35 -6.05
N ALA A 988 -21.38 21.11 -5.77
CA ALA A 988 -20.70 20.74 -4.54
C ALA A 988 -19.85 19.47 -4.68
N ILE A 989 -18.86 19.31 -3.80
CA ILE A 989 -18.15 18.05 -3.54
C ILE A 989 -18.40 17.64 -2.09
N GLU A 990 -18.83 16.40 -1.87
CA GLU A 990 -19.11 15.82 -0.55
C GLU A 990 -17.88 15.83 0.37
N PRO A 991 -18.06 15.81 1.71
CA PRO A 991 -16.97 15.62 2.67
C PRO A 991 -16.15 14.36 2.35
N HIS A 992 -14.81 14.45 2.39
CA HIS A 992 -13.88 13.37 1.99
C HIS A 992 -14.09 12.85 0.56
N GLY A 993 -14.92 13.52 -0.24
CA GLY A 993 -15.29 13.13 -1.58
C GLY A 993 -14.27 13.61 -2.61
N SER A 994 -14.28 12.96 -3.77
CA SER A 994 -13.45 13.36 -4.90
C SER A 994 -14.25 13.47 -6.20
N ARG A 995 -13.69 14.22 -7.15
CA ARG A 995 -14.14 14.31 -8.54
C ARG A 995 -12.94 14.14 -9.44
N ILE A 996 -13.16 13.51 -10.60
CA ILE A 996 -12.11 13.27 -11.58
C ILE A 996 -12.58 13.82 -12.93
N ILE A 997 -11.82 14.76 -13.48
CA ILE A 997 -12.00 15.27 -14.84
C ILE A 997 -10.96 14.59 -15.70
N GLN A 998 -11.36 13.97 -16.81
CA GLN A 998 -10.44 13.31 -17.73
C GLN A 998 -10.67 13.81 -19.15
N PHE A 999 -9.60 14.03 -19.89
CA PHE A 999 -9.66 14.34 -21.32
C PHE A 999 -8.33 14.07 -22.00
N ASN A 1000 -8.36 13.92 -23.32
CA ASN A 1000 -7.16 13.77 -24.12
C ASN A 1000 -6.70 15.12 -24.66
N MET A 1001 -5.39 15.25 -24.82
CA MET A 1001 -4.70 16.40 -25.38
C MET A 1001 -3.87 15.96 -26.57
N PHE A 1002 -3.97 16.69 -27.68
CA PHE A 1002 -3.20 16.47 -28.89
C PHE A 1002 -1.94 17.35 -28.89
N ILE A 1003 -0.78 16.74 -29.13
CA ILE A 1003 0.50 17.45 -29.31
C ILE A 1003 0.85 17.48 -30.80
N PRO A 1004 1.05 18.64 -31.42
CA PRO A 1004 1.53 18.73 -32.79
C PRO A 1004 3.00 18.31 -32.90
N ALA A 1005 3.40 17.77 -34.05
CA ALA A 1005 4.79 17.39 -34.30
C ALA A 1005 5.75 18.58 -34.07
N PRO A 1006 6.89 18.39 -33.39
CA PRO A 1006 7.92 19.42 -33.25
C PRO A 1006 8.39 19.92 -34.62
N VAL A 1007 8.57 21.24 -34.73
CA VAL A 1007 9.06 21.89 -35.97
C VAL A 1007 10.59 21.76 -36.13
N SER A 1008 11.29 21.31 -35.08
CA SER A 1008 12.74 21.05 -35.00
C SER A 1008 13.02 19.82 -34.13
N ASN A 1009 14.25 19.29 -34.15
CA ASN A 1009 14.68 18.16 -33.31
C ASN A 1009 14.85 18.52 -31.81
N ASP A 1010 14.30 19.66 -31.37
CA ASP A 1010 14.41 20.14 -30.00
C ASP A 1010 13.29 19.57 -29.12
N ILE A 1011 13.65 19.13 -27.91
CA ILE A 1011 12.68 18.70 -26.89
C ILE A 1011 11.83 19.91 -26.50
N ARG A 1012 10.50 19.78 -26.58
CA ARG A 1012 9.56 20.81 -26.11
C ARG A 1012 8.88 20.41 -24.82
N THR A 1013 8.74 21.35 -23.90
CA THR A 1013 8.05 21.15 -22.62
C THR A 1013 6.64 21.75 -22.66
N PHE A 1014 5.66 20.99 -22.16
CA PHE A 1014 4.26 21.34 -22.03
C PHE A 1014 3.89 21.25 -20.54
N THR A 1015 3.76 22.39 -19.88
CA THR A 1015 3.38 22.49 -18.46
C THR A 1015 1.88 22.75 -18.34
N HIS A 1016 1.20 21.83 -17.67
CA HIS A 1016 -0.17 21.97 -17.20
C HIS A 1016 -0.17 22.55 -15.80
N VAL A 1017 -1.12 23.44 -15.53
CA VAL A 1017 -1.33 24.00 -14.19
C VAL A 1017 -2.82 23.98 -13.93
N ALA A 1018 -3.23 23.20 -12.95
CA ALA A 1018 -4.61 23.18 -12.47
C ALA A 1018 -4.70 23.96 -11.18
N ASN A 1019 -5.70 24.82 -11.10
CA ASN A 1019 -6.07 25.56 -9.92
C ASN A 1019 -7.50 25.17 -9.53
N ALA A 1020 -7.72 24.80 -8.28
CA ALA A 1020 -9.03 24.54 -7.73
C ALA A 1020 -9.34 25.48 -6.56
N GLY A 1021 -10.62 25.57 -6.21
CA GLY A 1021 -11.04 26.25 -4.99
C GLY A 1021 -12.54 26.16 -4.80
N ALA A 1022 -13.00 26.38 -3.57
CA ALA A 1022 -14.42 26.40 -3.23
C ALA A 1022 -14.85 27.76 -2.64
N ALA A 1023 -16.13 28.10 -2.76
CA ALA A 1023 -16.67 29.35 -2.24
C ALA A 1023 -16.66 29.46 -0.71
N ASN A 1024 -16.61 28.31 -0.02
CA ASN A 1024 -16.59 28.19 1.43
C ASN A 1024 -15.24 27.69 1.99
N GLU A 1025 -14.17 27.84 1.22
CA GLU A 1025 -12.80 27.51 1.64
C GLU A 1025 -12.11 28.72 2.29
N LEU A 1026 -11.33 28.49 3.35
CA LEU A 1026 -10.56 29.54 4.03
C LEU A 1026 -9.15 29.66 3.46
N GLU A 1027 -8.62 30.88 3.37
CA GLU A 1027 -7.28 31.16 2.83
C GLU A 1027 -6.14 30.35 3.48
N ARG A 1028 -6.27 29.98 4.76
CA ARG A 1028 -5.27 29.16 5.47
C ARG A 1028 -5.11 27.74 4.93
N TYR A 1029 -6.08 27.24 4.16
CA TYR A 1029 -6.07 25.91 3.57
C TYR A 1029 -5.70 25.91 2.09
N ALA A 1030 -5.56 27.07 1.44
CA ALA A 1030 -5.33 27.16 0.00
C ALA A 1030 -3.93 26.70 -0.50
N GLY A 1031 -3.10 26.09 0.35
CA GLY A 1031 -1.73 25.68 0.00
C GLY A 1031 -1.64 24.45 -0.91
N ASN A 1032 -2.74 23.71 -1.08
CA ASN A 1032 -2.90 22.49 -1.89
C ASN A 1032 -3.85 22.70 -3.10
N ASN A 1033 -4.23 23.95 -3.38
CA ASN A 1033 -5.18 24.32 -4.44
C ASN A 1033 -4.55 24.49 -5.82
N GLU A 1034 -3.24 24.34 -5.94
CA GLU A 1034 -2.50 24.41 -7.21
C GLU A 1034 -1.62 23.18 -7.34
N ASP A 1035 -1.70 22.52 -8.49
CA ASP A 1035 -0.77 21.46 -8.88
C ASP A 1035 -0.37 21.63 -10.35
N SER A 1036 0.81 21.13 -10.71
CA SER A 1036 1.35 21.26 -12.06
C SER A 1036 1.95 19.95 -12.55
N ALA A 1037 1.69 19.63 -13.81
CA ALA A 1037 2.26 18.45 -14.46
C ALA A 1037 3.03 18.85 -15.73
N VAL A 1038 4.22 18.29 -15.92
CA VAL A 1038 5.12 18.66 -17.02
C VAL A 1038 5.32 17.48 -17.96
N ILE A 1039 5.13 17.72 -19.26
CA ILE A 1039 5.30 16.73 -20.33
C ILE A 1039 6.33 17.22 -21.36
N TYR A 1040 7.21 16.32 -21.82
CA TYR A 1040 8.21 16.59 -22.85
C TYR A 1040 7.83 15.89 -24.16
N SER A 1041 7.82 16.61 -25.29
CA SER A 1041 7.54 16.01 -26.60
C SER A 1041 8.80 15.66 -27.38
N ILE A 1042 8.80 14.49 -28.01
CA ILE A 1042 9.91 13.90 -28.79
C ILE A 1042 9.47 13.46 -30.20
N VAL A 1043 10.40 13.44 -31.16
CA VAL A 1043 10.17 13.06 -32.58
C VAL A 1043 10.53 11.58 -32.81
N GLU A 1044 9.84 10.93 -33.76
CA GLU A 1044 10.13 9.56 -34.25
C GLU A 1044 11.64 9.32 -34.47
N VAL A 1045 12.15 8.25 -33.87
CA VAL A 1045 13.58 7.94 -33.81
C VAL A 1045 14.09 7.43 -35.16
N PRO A 1046 15.06 8.11 -35.81
CA PRO A 1046 15.65 7.65 -37.07
C PRO A 1046 16.34 6.30 -36.91
N GLU A 1047 16.28 5.43 -37.92
CA GLU A 1047 16.97 4.14 -37.86
C GLU A 1047 18.50 4.32 -37.80
N PRO A 1048 19.20 3.50 -37.00
CA PRO A 1048 20.66 3.50 -36.97
C PRO A 1048 21.23 2.92 -38.27
N GLU A 1049 22.50 3.22 -38.57
CA GLU A 1049 23.18 2.78 -39.79
C GLU A 1049 24.38 1.89 -39.46
N ILE A 1050 24.57 0.83 -40.27
CA ILE A 1050 25.72 -0.08 -40.21
C ILE A 1050 26.31 -0.29 -41.61
N ALA A 1051 27.64 -0.31 -41.72
CA ALA A 1051 28.36 -0.57 -42.95
C ALA A 1051 29.58 -1.47 -42.72
N ILE A 1052 29.89 -2.33 -43.69
CA ILE A 1052 31.02 -3.27 -43.65
C ILE A 1052 31.94 -3.05 -44.86
N SER A 1053 33.25 -3.02 -44.65
CA SER A 1053 34.23 -2.90 -45.73
C SER A 1053 35.51 -3.72 -45.48
N PRO A 1054 35.95 -4.55 -46.44
CA PRO A 1054 35.23 -4.99 -47.65
C PRO A 1054 34.11 -6.01 -47.31
N GLU A 1055 33.08 -6.09 -48.16
CA GLU A 1055 31.92 -7.02 -47.97
C GLU A 1055 32.27 -8.50 -48.17
N SER A 1056 33.49 -8.82 -48.63
CA SER A 1056 34.00 -10.20 -48.72
C SER A 1056 35.50 -10.29 -48.42
N VAL A 1057 35.88 -11.30 -47.63
CA VAL A 1057 37.25 -11.52 -47.11
C VAL A 1057 37.65 -13.00 -47.13
N LEU A 1058 38.96 -13.31 -47.12
CA LEU A 1058 39.45 -14.66 -46.85
C LEU A 1058 39.56 -14.92 -45.34
N VAL A 1059 39.50 -16.19 -44.92
CA VAL A 1059 39.73 -16.59 -43.52
C VAL A 1059 41.09 -16.04 -43.04
N GLY A 1060 41.03 -15.19 -42.01
CA GLY A 1060 42.19 -14.53 -41.40
C GLY A 1060 42.50 -13.11 -41.91
N ASP A 1061 41.78 -12.62 -42.92
CA ASP A 1061 41.84 -11.21 -43.32
C ASP A 1061 41.02 -10.34 -42.33
N SER A 1062 41.40 -9.08 -42.18
CA SER A 1062 40.68 -8.11 -41.34
C SER A 1062 39.49 -7.50 -42.07
N VAL A 1063 38.40 -7.25 -41.36
CA VAL A 1063 37.26 -6.45 -41.82
C VAL A 1063 37.08 -5.21 -40.95
N GLN A 1064 36.57 -4.12 -41.53
CA GLN A 1064 36.15 -2.93 -40.78
C GLN A 1064 34.61 -2.88 -40.73
N VAL A 1065 34.08 -2.74 -39.52
CA VAL A 1065 32.65 -2.47 -39.29
C VAL A 1065 32.51 -1.03 -38.83
N ARG A 1066 31.59 -0.28 -39.43
CA ARG A 1066 31.31 1.12 -39.05
C ARG A 1066 29.85 1.25 -38.70
N VAL A 1067 29.56 2.01 -37.66
CA VAL A 1067 28.20 2.24 -37.16
C VAL A 1067 27.97 3.73 -36.96
N ARG A 1068 26.72 4.17 -37.10
CA ARG A 1068 26.31 5.57 -36.88
C ARG A 1068 24.87 5.63 -36.38
N THR A 1069 24.60 6.62 -35.54
CA THR A 1069 23.25 6.99 -35.09
C THR A 1069 23.00 8.47 -35.38
N SER A 1070 21.75 8.86 -35.55
CA SER A 1070 21.35 10.27 -35.70
C SER A 1070 20.98 10.94 -34.36
N ILE A 1071 20.85 10.15 -33.29
CA ILE A 1071 20.49 10.59 -31.94
C ILE A 1071 21.41 9.97 -30.89
N GLU A 1072 21.40 10.51 -29.67
CA GLU A 1072 22.12 9.91 -28.55
C GLU A 1072 21.38 8.66 -28.05
N LEU A 1073 22.12 7.61 -27.70
CA LEU A 1073 21.56 6.30 -27.35
C LEU A 1073 21.87 5.97 -25.89
N LYS A 1074 20.92 5.32 -25.21
CA LYS A 1074 21.11 4.82 -23.84
C LYS A 1074 22.09 3.67 -23.81
N SER A 1075 21.92 2.76 -24.76
CA SER A 1075 22.86 1.67 -24.99
C SER A 1075 22.80 1.26 -26.44
N TRP A 1076 23.89 0.68 -26.93
CA TRP A 1076 23.92 0.04 -28.22
C TRP A 1076 24.76 -1.23 -28.10
N ASP A 1077 24.48 -2.19 -28.94
CA ASP A 1077 25.07 -3.51 -28.96
C ASP A 1077 25.35 -3.91 -30.42
N LEU A 1078 26.39 -4.69 -30.65
CA LEU A 1078 26.73 -5.22 -31.97
C LEU A 1078 26.87 -6.74 -31.89
N ARG A 1079 25.89 -7.43 -32.47
CA ARG A 1079 25.80 -8.89 -32.47
C ARG A 1079 26.32 -9.47 -33.76
N ILE A 1080 26.92 -10.65 -33.67
CA ILE A 1080 27.33 -11.42 -34.83
C ILE A 1080 26.52 -12.71 -34.90
N TYR A 1081 25.94 -12.96 -36.07
CA TYR A 1081 25.35 -14.24 -36.42
C TYR A 1081 26.30 -14.99 -37.35
N THR A 1082 26.75 -16.17 -36.92
CA THR A 1082 27.47 -17.12 -37.77
C THR A 1082 26.50 -17.81 -38.74
N ALA A 1083 26.99 -18.54 -39.77
CA ALA A 1083 26.08 -19.12 -40.76
C ALA A 1083 25.23 -20.30 -40.27
N ASP A 1084 25.52 -20.84 -39.09
CA ASP A 1084 24.66 -21.78 -38.36
C ASP A 1084 23.66 -21.07 -37.42
N ASN A 1085 23.51 -19.76 -37.55
CA ASN A 1085 22.62 -18.90 -36.76
C ASN A 1085 22.97 -18.84 -35.26
N GLN A 1086 24.19 -19.22 -34.84
CA GLN A 1086 24.67 -18.95 -33.48
C GLN A 1086 24.93 -17.45 -33.33
N VAL A 1087 24.58 -16.92 -32.16
CA VAL A 1087 24.72 -15.49 -31.84
C VAL A 1087 25.91 -15.30 -30.91
N ASP A 1088 26.83 -14.43 -31.31
CA ASP A 1088 27.84 -13.86 -30.42
C ASP A 1088 27.44 -12.42 -30.13
N ASP A 1089 26.87 -12.17 -28.94
CA ASP A 1089 26.52 -10.82 -28.48
C ASP A 1089 27.68 -10.14 -27.73
N THR A 1090 28.79 -10.83 -27.49
CA THR A 1090 29.92 -10.30 -26.71
C THR A 1090 31.00 -9.64 -27.57
N TYR A 1091 30.79 -9.61 -28.88
CA TYR A 1091 31.83 -9.31 -29.87
C TYR A 1091 32.48 -7.92 -29.71
N ALA A 1092 31.68 -6.91 -29.34
CA ALA A 1092 32.14 -5.53 -29.23
C ALA A 1092 31.95 -4.93 -27.83
N ASP A 1093 31.51 -5.70 -26.83
CA ASP A 1093 31.13 -5.19 -25.50
C ASP A 1093 32.21 -4.35 -24.81
N ALA A 1094 33.46 -4.83 -24.86
CA ALA A 1094 34.59 -4.08 -24.28
C ALA A 1094 34.81 -2.73 -24.98
N PHE A 1095 34.57 -2.64 -26.29
CA PHE A 1095 34.70 -1.42 -27.07
C PHE A 1095 33.49 -0.49 -26.89
N ILE A 1096 32.29 -1.05 -26.85
CA ILE A 1096 31.03 -0.35 -26.58
C ILE A 1096 31.06 0.29 -25.19
N SER A 1097 31.53 -0.44 -24.17
CA SER A 1097 31.64 0.06 -22.79
C SER A 1097 32.60 1.26 -22.63
N SER A 1098 33.56 1.42 -23.54
CA SER A 1098 34.53 2.52 -23.53
C SER A 1098 34.24 3.62 -24.54
N THR A 1099 33.21 3.47 -25.39
CA THR A 1099 33.00 4.33 -26.56
C THR A 1099 31.53 4.66 -26.76
N MET A 1100 31.16 5.91 -26.51
CA MET A 1100 29.81 6.41 -26.81
C MET A 1100 29.68 6.76 -28.29
N LEU A 1101 28.55 6.38 -28.90
CA LEU A 1101 28.21 6.79 -30.26
C LEU A 1101 27.81 8.27 -30.25
N GLN A 1102 28.59 9.10 -30.94
CA GLN A 1102 28.23 10.50 -31.13
C GLN A 1102 27.20 10.64 -32.26
N PRO A 1103 26.10 11.39 -32.05
CA PRO A 1103 25.08 11.63 -33.08
C PRO A 1103 25.68 12.22 -34.36
N GLY A 1104 25.35 11.63 -35.51
CA GLY A 1104 25.78 12.06 -36.84
C GLY A 1104 27.19 11.65 -37.24
N VAL A 1105 27.98 11.03 -36.35
CA VAL A 1105 29.38 10.66 -36.60
C VAL A 1105 29.51 9.15 -36.83
N TRP A 1106 30.22 8.75 -37.90
CA TRP A 1106 30.58 7.35 -38.12
C TRP A 1106 31.67 6.92 -37.14
N LEU A 1107 31.41 5.85 -36.38
CA LEU A 1107 32.36 5.22 -35.50
C LEU A 1107 32.93 3.95 -36.14
N ASP A 1108 34.26 3.85 -36.15
CA ASP A 1108 34.98 2.72 -36.75
C ASP A 1108 35.26 1.68 -35.68
N ILE A 1109 34.56 0.55 -35.76
CA ILE A 1109 34.80 -0.59 -34.89
C ILE A 1109 35.93 -1.39 -35.53
N THR A 1110 37.14 -1.22 -34.99
CA THR A 1110 38.30 -2.02 -35.37
C THR A 1110 38.32 -3.25 -34.48
N PRO A 1111 38.04 -4.46 -34.98
CA PRO A 1111 37.97 -5.63 -34.13
C PRO A 1111 39.33 -5.88 -33.47
N LEU A 1112 39.32 -6.18 -32.18
CA LEU A 1112 40.50 -6.71 -31.47
C LEU A 1112 40.70 -8.16 -31.92
N TYR A 1113 41.22 -8.37 -33.13
CA TYR A 1113 41.52 -9.70 -33.65
C TYR A 1113 42.64 -10.35 -32.84
N ARG A 1114 42.26 -11.13 -31.83
CA ARG A 1114 43.10 -12.20 -31.28
C ARG A 1114 42.38 -13.53 -31.47
N ASN A 1115 42.49 -14.11 -32.67
CA ASN A 1115 42.19 -15.52 -32.96
C ASN A 1115 40.84 -16.09 -32.44
N VAL A 1116 39.75 -15.31 -32.46
CA VAL A 1116 38.41 -15.85 -32.19
C VAL A 1116 37.51 -15.68 -33.42
N ARG A 1117 37.22 -16.83 -34.04
CA ARG A 1117 35.99 -17.17 -34.81
C ARG A 1117 35.64 -16.38 -36.07
N LEU A 1118 36.41 -16.58 -37.14
CA LEU A 1118 35.87 -16.58 -38.51
C LEU A 1118 36.39 -17.84 -39.24
N PHE A 1119 36.02 -19.02 -38.75
CA PHE A 1119 36.44 -20.28 -39.34
C PHE A 1119 35.27 -20.92 -40.08
N THR A 1120 35.41 -21.09 -41.40
CA THR A 1120 34.45 -21.84 -42.20
C THR A 1120 35.01 -23.17 -42.67
N LEU A 1121 34.18 -24.22 -42.59
CA LEU A 1121 34.42 -25.51 -43.24
C LEU A 1121 33.93 -25.52 -44.70
N ALA A 1122 33.07 -24.56 -45.06
CA ALA A 1122 32.49 -24.41 -46.38
C ALA A 1122 33.39 -23.58 -47.31
N LYS A 1123 33.09 -23.62 -48.62
CA LYS A 1123 33.84 -22.85 -49.61
C LYS A 1123 33.68 -21.33 -49.42
N GLU A 1124 32.48 -20.91 -49.05
CA GLU A 1124 32.08 -19.55 -48.72
C GLU A 1124 30.99 -19.62 -47.63
N GLU A 1125 30.97 -18.65 -46.73
CA GLU A 1125 30.05 -18.56 -45.59
C GLU A 1125 29.65 -17.09 -45.33
N ILE A 1126 28.39 -16.84 -44.95
CA ILE A 1126 27.87 -15.49 -44.68
C ILE A 1126 27.79 -15.29 -43.17
N ILE A 1127 28.37 -14.20 -42.68
CA ILE A 1127 28.33 -13.77 -41.30
C ILE A 1127 27.60 -12.44 -41.24
N ARG A 1128 26.59 -12.33 -40.38
CA ARG A 1128 25.77 -11.12 -40.26
C ARG A 1128 26.15 -10.35 -39.02
N PHE A 1129 26.41 -9.05 -39.18
CA PHE A 1129 26.54 -8.11 -38.08
C PHE A 1129 25.21 -7.39 -37.91
N GLU A 1130 24.64 -7.43 -36.71
CA GLU A 1130 23.42 -6.73 -36.35
C GLU A 1130 23.73 -5.67 -35.30
N LEU A 1131 23.50 -4.41 -35.64
CA LEU A 1131 23.53 -3.30 -34.69
C LEU A 1131 22.16 -3.23 -34.01
N VAL A 1132 22.17 -3.38 -32.69
CA VAL A 1132 21.00 -3.28 -31.83
C VAL A 1132 21.15 -2.01 -31.00
N THR A 1133 20.33 -0.99 -31.27
CA THR A 1133 20.38 0.26 -30.51
C THR A 1133 19.17 0.36 -29.61
N VAL A 1134 19.39 0.86 -28.40
CA VAL A 1134 18.36 1.20 -27.44
C VAL A 1134 18.51 2.70 -27.17
N ASP A 1135 17.50 3.46 -27.57
CA ASP A 1135 17.43 4.88 -27.21
C ASP A 1135 17.11 5.05 -25.71
N TYR A 1136 17.10 6.30 -25.24
CA TYR A 1136 16.69 6.61 -23.86
C TYR A 1136 15.19 6.37 -23.57
N LEU A 1137 14.45 5.91 -24.58
CA LEU A 1137 13.04 5.56 -24.53
C LEU A 1137 12.83 4.03 -24.52
N TYR A 1138 13.91 3.25 -24.41
CA TYR A 1138 13.95 1.80 -24.50
C TYR A 1138 13.45 1.21 -25.84
N ASN A 1139 13.28 2.02 -26.89
CA ASN A 1139 12.96 1.50 -28.21
C ASN A 1139 14.18 0.80 -28.77
N THR A 1140 14.00 -0.48 -29.08
CA THR A 1140 15.04 -1.29 -29.71
C THR A 1140 14.91 -1.21 -31.23
N LYS A 1141 15.92 -0.67 -31.89
CA LYS A 1141 16.06 -0.74 -33.36
C LYS A 1141 17.16 -1.72 -33.73
N ARG A 1142 16.96 -2.45 -34.82
CA ARG A 1142 17.89 -3.48 -35.32
C ARG A 1142 18.15 -3.24 -36.80
N VAL A 1143 19.42 -3.09 -37.16
CA VAL A 1143 19.87 -2.99 -38.55
C VAL A 1143 21.03 -3.95 -38.76
N SER A 1144 21.15 -4.55 -39.95
CA SER A 1144 22.17 -5.57 -40.20
C SER A 1144 22.94 -5.36 -41.49
N ALA A 1145 24.20 -5.82 -41.50
CA ALA A 1145 25.04 -5.93 -42.69
C ALA A 1145 25.72 -7.31 -42.76
N ASP A 1146 25.85 -7.86 -43.97
CA ASP A 1146 26.37 -9.21 -44.20
C ASP A 1146 27.81 -9.18 -44.72
N LEU A 1147 28.66 -10.06 -44.21
CA LEU A 1147 30.05 -10.29 -44.60
C LEU A 1147 30.22 -11.69 -45.18
N THR A 1148 30.79 -11.81 -46.39
CA THR A 1148 31.10 -13.11 -47.00
C THR A 1148 32.54 -13.55 -46.69
N VAL A 1149 32.71 -14.59 -45.87
CA VAL A 1149 34.01 -15.19 -45.52
C VAL A 1149 34.31 -16.40 -46.39
N LYS A 1150 35.49 -16.45 -47.00
CA LYS A 1150 35.93 -17.54 -47.90
C LYS A 1150 37.11 -18.32 -47.31
N ALA A 1151 37.10 -19.65 -47.39
CA ALA A 1151 38.14 -20.49 -46.79
C ALA A 1151 39.55 -20.25 -47.37
N ARG A 1152 40.59 -20.38 -46.52
CA ARG A 1152 42.02 -20.29 -46.90
C ARG A 1152 42.77 -21.59 -46.64
N ASN A 1153 43.22 -22.27 -47.69
CA ASN A 1153 44.01 -23.52 -47.61
C ASN A 1153 45.21 -23.45 -48.56
N ASP A 1154 46.38 -23.08 -48.02
CA ASP A 1154 47.59 -22.82 -48.79
C ASP A 1154 48.71 -23.82 -48.45
N MET A 1155 49.52 -24.20 -49.43
CA MET A 1155 50.70 -25.07 -49.24
C MET A 1155 51.98 -24.41 -49.76
N VAL A 1156 53.05 -24.50 -48.97
CA VAL A 1156 54.40 -24.01 -49.26
C VAL A 1156 55.42 -25.08 -48.86
N LEU A 1157 56.49 -25.25 -49.65
CA LEU A 1157 57.62 -26.10 -49.29
C LEU A 1157 58.80 -25.22 -48.87
N GLU A 1158 59.31 -25.43 -47.65
CA GLU A 1158 60.40 -24.60 -47.10
C GLU A 1158 61.78 -24.91 -47.69
N ARG A 1159 61.89 -25.99 -48.49
CA ARG A 1159 63.03 -26.28 -49.36
C ARG A 1159 62.55 -27.09 -50.56
N ASN A 1160 62.48 -26.52 -51.76
CA ASN A 1160 62.05 -27.29 -52.95
C ASN A 1160 63.11 -28.29 -53.44
N VAL A 1161 64.31 -28.31 -52.83
CA VAL A 1161 65.37 -29.29 -53.13
C VAL A 1161 65.70 -30.05 -51.85
N PHE A 1162 65.40 -31.34 -51.84
CA PHE A 1162 65.58 -32.24 -50.71
C PHE A 1162 66.74 -33.21 -50.97
N ARG A 1163 67.62 -33.39 -49.97
CA ARG A 1163 68.76 -34.30 -50.04
C ARG A 1163 68.54 -35.52 -49.15
N ALA A 1164 68.04 -36.61 -49.72
CA ALA A 1164 67.65 -37.77 -48.95
C ALA A 1164 68.87 -38.44 -48.28
N GLY A 1165 68.89 -38.51 -46.94
CA GLY A 1165 69.93 -39.18 -46.15
C GLY A 1165 71.01 -38.30 -45.52
N ARG A 1166 70.87 -36.95 -45.55
CA ARG A 1166 71.80 -36.00 -44.88
C ARG A 1166 71.27 -35.45 -43.54
N GLU A 1167 70.39 -36.18 -42.86
CA GLU A 1167 69.66 -35.81 -41.62
C GLU A 1167 68.74 -34.56 -41.70
N ASP A 1168 68.85 -33.72 -42.73
CA ASP A 1168 67.93 -32.59 -42.95
C ASP A 1168 66.56 -33.09 -43.46
N ARG A 1169 65.49 -32.98 -42.65
CA ARG A 1169 64.09 -33.23 -43.07
C ARG A 1169 63.54 -32.07 -43.91
N ILE A 1170 62.60 -32.36 -44.82
CA ILE A 1170 61.89 -31.32 -45.56
C ILE A 1170 60.61 -30.90 -44.85
N GLY A 1171 60.49 -29.59 -44.57
CA GLY A 1171 59.27 -29.00 -44.04
C GLY A 1171 58.25 -28.77 -45.15
N ILE A 1172 57.20 -29.59 -45.16
CA ILE A 1172 55.97 -29.35 -45.93
C ILE A 1172 55.10 -28.47 -45.05
N ASN A 1173 55.03 -27.18 -45.40
CA ASN A 1173 54.27 -26.20 -44.66
C ASN A 1173 52.92 -26.02 -45.32
N PHE A 1174 51.86 -26.09 -44.54
CA PHE A 1174 50.52 -25.85 -45.03
C PHE A 1174 49.72 -25.10 -43.98
N GLN A 1175 48.85 -24.24 -44.45
CA GLN A 1175 47.96 -23.47 -43.60
C GLN A 1175 46.53 -23.96 -43.82
N LEU A 1176 45.88 -24.34 -42.73
CA LEU A 1176 44.50 -24.80 -42.73
C LEU A 1176 43.58 -23.75 -42.14
N SER A 1177 42.40 -23.62 -42.73
CA SER A 1177 41.35 -22.72 -42.26
C SER A 1177 40.57 -23.25 -41.06
N SER A 1178 40.64 -24.53 -40.70
CA SER A 1178 40.05 -25.08 -39.48
C SER A 1178 40.73 -26.41 -39.09
N ASN A 1179 40.41 -26.97 -37.91
CA ASN A 1179 40.84 -28.32 -37.56
C ASN A 1179 40.18 -29.32 -38.52
N ARG A 1180 40.97 -30.10 -39.26
CA ARG A 1180 40.47 -31.03 -40.28
C ARG A 1180 41.49 -32.09 -40.65
N GLU A 1181 41.01 -33.16 -41.28
CA GLU A 1181 41.84 -34.20 -41.87
C GLU A 1181 42.65 -33.64 -43.05
N VAL A 1182 43.94 -33.97 -43.06
CA VAL A 1182 44.86 -33.65 -44.13
C VAL A 1182 45.53 -34.90 -44.61
N ARG A 1183 45.58 -35.04 -45.94
CA ARG A 1183 46.33 -36.06 -46.63
C ARG A 1183 47.42 -35.44 -47.50
N LEU A 1184 48.66 -35.84 -47.27
CA LEU A 1184 49.83 -35.48 -48.07
C LEU A 1184 50.22 -36.67 -48.95
N ASP A 1185 50.11 -36.51 -50.26
CA ASP A 1185 50.49 -37.54 -51.23
C ASP A 1185 51.70 -37.08 -52.05
N LEU A 1186 52.57 -38.04 -52.41
CA LEU A 1186 53.71 -37.83 -53.30
C LEU A 1186 53.46 -38.51 -54.64
N TYR A 1187 53.52 -37.75 -55.72
CA TYR A 1187 53.36 -38.22 -57.10
C TYR A 1187 54.63 -38.00 -57.92
N ASP A 1188 54.85 -38.83 -58.94
CA ASP A 1188 55.83 -38.52 -59.98
C ASP A 1188 55.29 -37.51 -61.02
N LEU A 1189 56.13 -37.11 -61.98
CA LEU A 1189 55.71 -36.19 -63.06
C LEU A 1189 54.69 -36.80 -64.03
N SER A 1190 54.50 -38.12 -64.04
CA SER A 1190 53.46 -38.77 -64.84
C SER A 1190 52.09 -38.77 -64.14
N GLY A 1191 52.03 -38.33 -62.88
CA GLY A 1191 50.82 -38.36 -62.05
C GLY A 1191 50.59 -39.71 -61.36
N THR A 1192 51.59 -40.61 -61.36
CA THR A 1192 51.51 -41.88 -60.64
C THR A 1192 51.80 -41.64 -59.15
N LEU A 1193 50.91 -42.13 -58.27
CA LEU A 1193 51.08 -42.04 -56.82
C LEU A 1193 52.25 -42.92 -56.38
N ILE A 1194 53.26 -42.31 -55.76
CA ILE A 1194 54.44 -42.99 -55.23
C ILE A 1194 54.18 -43.46 -53.80
N THR A 1195 53.64 -42.59 -52.94
CA THR A 1195 53.32 -42.92 -51.55
C THR A 1195 52.39 -41.86 -50.96
N THR A 1196 51.60 -42.24 -49.96
CA THR A 1196 50.94 -41.28 -49.05
C THR A 1196 51.92 -41.04 -47.91
N ILE A 1197 52.38 -39.80 -47.78
CA ILE A 1197 53.36 -39.37 -46.80
C ILE A 1197 52.72 -39.36 -45.41
N GLU A 1198 51.51 -38.79 -45.31
CA GLU A 1198 50.79 -38.61 -44.06
C GLU A 1198 49.29 -38.49 -44.32
N GLU A 1199 48.48 -39.05 -43.42
CA GLU A 1199 47.02 -38.88 -43.39
C GLU A 1199 46.57 -38.83 -41.93
N GLY A 1200 46.03 -37.69 -41.51
CA GLY A 1200 45.59 -37.50 -40.14
C GLY A 1200 45.06 -36.10 -39.82
N PRO A 1201 44.55 -35.89 -38.60
CA PRO A 1201 43.94 -34.62 -38.19
C PRO A 1201 45.02 -33.58 -37.90
N TYR A 1202 44.83 -32.37 -38.43
CA TYR A 1202 45.68 -31.21 -38.17
C TYR A 1202 44.86 -30.05 -37.63
N SER A 1203 45.50 -29.20 -36.82
CA SER A 1203 44.87 -28.02 -36.25
C SER A 1203 44.76 -26.88 -37.28
N ALA A 1204 43.81 -25.98 -37.08
CA ALA A 1204 43.70 -24.73 -37.82
C ALA A 1204 44.98 -23.89 -37.66
N GLY A 1205 45.34 -23.11 -38.67
CA GLY A 1205 46.55 -22.30 -38.68
C GLY A 1205 47.71 -22.97 -39.42
N ARG A 1206 48.94 -22.52 -39.12
CA ARG A 1206 50.14 -23.04 -39.79
C ARG A 1206 50.53 -24.39 -39.20
N ASN A 1207 50.74 -25.35 -40.09
CA ASN A 1207 51.24 -26.68 -39.77
C ASN A 1207 52.49 -26.95 -40.59
N THR A 1208 53.39 -27.72 -39.99
CA THR A 1208 54.61 -28.19 -40.66
C THR A 1208 54.71 -29.69 -40.47
N TYR A 1209 54.72 -30.42 -41.58
CA TYR A 1209 55.07 -31.83 -41.58
C TYR A 1209 56.52 -32.00 -42.03
N PHE A 1210 57.34 -32.68 -41.23
CA PHE A 1210 58.73 -32.95 -41.54
C PHE A 1210 58.89 -34.34 -42.16
N TRP A 1211 59.01 -34.39 -43.49
CA TRP A 1211 59.24 -35.63 -44.21
C TRP A 1211 60.74 -35.97 -44.30
N ASP A 1212 61.06 -37.25 -44.17
CA ASP A 1212 62.43 -37.79 -44.06
C ASP A 1212 62.98 -38.40 -45.37
N GLY A 1213 62.17 -38.42 -46.43
CA GLY A 1213 62.56 -38.94 -47.74
C GLY A 1213 62.23 -40.41 -47.99
N TYR A 1214 61.51 -41.05 -47.08
CA TYR A 1214 61.12 -42.46 -47.20
C TYR A 1214 59.64 -42.61 -47.55
N THR A 1215 59.32 -43.67 -48.28
CA THR A 1215 57.93 -44.09 -48.49
C THR A 1215 57.33 -44.63 -47.19
N SER A 1216 56.01 -44.74 -47.13
CA SER A 1216 55.30 -45.40 -46.02
C SER A 1216 55.73 -46.86 -45.77
N SER A 1217 56.34 -47.52 -46.77
CA SER A 1217 56.95 -48.85 -46.67
C SER A 1217 58.42 -48.85 -46.21
N GLY A 1218 58.98 -47.68 -45.85
CA GLY A 1218 60.37 -47.53 -45.40
C GLY A 1218 61.41 -47.54 -46.52
N GLN A 1219 61.02 -47.41 -47.79
CA GLN A 1219 61.95 -47.38 -48.92
C GLN A 1219 62.38 -45.95 -49.23
N LYS A 1220 63.67 -45.75 -49.53
CA LYS A 1220 64.21 -44.42 -49.88
C LYS A 1220 63.71 -43.98 -51.27
N VAL A 1221 63.18 -42.75 -51.38
CA VAL A 1221 62.74 -42.19 -52.65
C VAL A 1221 63.93 -41.86 -53.56
N GLY A 1222 63.78 -42.12 -54.86
CA GLY A 1222 64.80 -41.90 -55.90
C GLY A 1222 65.13 -40.42 -56.15
N SER A 1223 66.27 -40.14 -56.79
CA SER A 1223 66.54 -38.79 -57.31
C SER A 1223 65.56 -38.46 -58.44
N GLY A 1224 64.88 -37.32 -58.39
CA GLY A 1224 63.88 -36.93 -59.39
C GLY A 1224 63.06 -35.71 -59.00
N VAL A 1225 62.16 -35.31 -59.89
CA VAL A 1225 61.16 -34.27 -59.60
C VAL A 1225 59.84 -34.95 -59.25
N TYR A 1226 59.26 -34.53 -58.13
CA TYR A 1226 58.02 -35.05 -57.58
C TYR A 1226 57.01 -33.93 -57.37
N LEU A 1227 55.73 -34.30 -57.28
CA LEU A 1227 54.64 -33.43 -56.88
C LEU A 1227 54.17 -33.86 -55.50
N VAL A 1228 54.24 -32.95 -54.53
CA VAL A 1228 53.56 -33.13 -53.24
C VAL A 1228 52.19 -32.49 -53.36
N THR A 1229 51.14 -33.21 -52.98
CA THR A 1229 49.78 -32.69 -52.97
C THR A 1229 49.21 -32.69 -51.55
N LEU A 1230 48.62 -31.56 -51.16
CA LEU A 1230 47.80 -31.40 -49.98
C LEU A 1230 46.34 -31.62 -50.36
N ARG A 1231 45.69 -32.58 -49.72
CA ARG A 1231 44.24 -32.79 -49.81
C ARG A 1231 43.60 -32.59 -48.45
N SER A 1232 42.51 -31.86 -48.43
CA SER A 1232 41.69 -31.67 -47.24
C SER A 1232 40.25 -31.40 -47.65
N GLY A 1233 39.37 -32.40 -47.49
CA GLY A 1233 38.03 -32.38 -48.08
C GLY A 1233 38.08 -32.22 -49.61
N GLU A 1234 37.32 -31.25 -50.14
CA GLU A 1234 37.27 -30.90 -51.57
C GLU A 1234 38.50 -30.09 -52.04
N TYR A 1235 39.36 -29.64 -51.13
CA TYR A 1235 40.51 -28.80 -51.48
C TYR A 1235 41.72 -29.63 -51.88
N THR A 1236 42.31 -29.28 -53.01
CA THR A 1236 43.58 -29.85 -53.47
C THR A 1236 44.56 -28.73 -53.82
N SER A 1237 45.75 -28.78 -53.21
CA SER A 1237 46.87 -27.91 -53.56
C SER A 1237 48.10 -28.77 -53.86
N TRP A 1238 49.01 -28.31 -54.70
CA TRP A 1238 50.19 -29.07 -55.07
C TRP A 1238 51.42 -28.20 -55.28
N LYS A 1239 52.61 -28.77 -55.06
CA LYS A 1239 53.90 -28.10 -55.25
C LYS A 1239 54.95 -29.08 -55.79
N LYS A 1240 55.89 -28.56 -56.58
CA LYS A 1240 57.02 -29.32 -57.10
C LYS A 1240 58.15 -29.40 -56.08
N MET A 1241 58.70 -30.59 -55.93
CA MET A 1241 59.84 -30.89 -55.08
C MET A 1241 60.87 -31.66 -55.90
N VAL A 1242 62.15 -31.32 -55.73
CA VAL A 1242 63.27 -32.03 -56.35
C VAL A 1242 63.97 -32.84 -55.26
N VAL A 1243 64.03 -34.15 -55.40
CA VAL A 1243 64.79 -35.04 -54.53
C VAL A 1243 66.13 -35.34 -55.21
N VAL A 1244 67.23 -35.15 -54.51
CA VAL A 1244 68.60 -35.41 -54.98
C VAL A 1244 69.28 -36.33 -53.97
N GLN A 1245 69.75 -37.49 -54.41
CA GLN A 1245 70.51 -38.42 -53.58
C GLN A 1245 71.98 -38.03 -53.42
#